data_AF-A0A484PHN1-F1
#
_entry.id   AF-A0A484PHN1-F1
#
_cell.length_a   1.000
_cell.length_b   1.000
_cell.length_c   1.000
_cell.angle_alpha   90.00
_cell.angle_beta   90.00
_cell.angle_gamma   90.00
#
_symmetry.space_group_name_H-M   'P 1'
#
loop_
_entity.id
_entity.type
_entity.pdbx_description
1 polymer ?
#
loop_
_entity_poly.entity_id
_entity_poly.type
_entity_poly.pdbx_seq_one_letter_code
_entity_poly.pdbx_strand_id
1 'polypeptide(L)'
;MPWPMANAASTRWVTSLKAMGKSMASILDFGAHYDGTDETAILQSAIDHVNGQGGGVVDIPAFGSNVLRVDGRIILKADVCLSVAHGVTVDCSRHAGTSSSFFAAGSLGTAVDIAVPVGSGAVTLETKTDHGLAPGDWIYLKSQRACLHDDAGPAWRLGAVTARTLQPFFAEPLQVLAIETPTRFTVTAGILFPGYRPDRAEETYEEARPSATIQKIDWIRGVKVKGGVFLKSESAAVVSLFAFDLCLAPCVEDVECKLGYQRGAAILESACLRGVFRARASRPFDWELDEQEQARLNSYRDIGGWYCEWDVEDVYGCQGWDQSYTGGGHPCLFPRVKLRAFDSRKEGCTTHGGAYGALIEAEVVRPRGTGVYNRARFSTIRCRVIGEGGETESVGVTLSGWGALDVQLMAPYIQQVGIGIEVRHAIGEDTAPPETNLVITEPTIIGTSGYALAIYGRSQPTSEDAKIRLSGLTARDCAYGVVAGDFVNGIVVDNMEIIRLGMSSTPRYGLRLRGAGHSVRGLRGHDIGENNSLLYIGGFPSTSQGDALRTKYGVTAQVDWASVRLYGAGKTAQVAGTMKSLVGATYTLSRVDAGTMIAFRSNAAVSCMVPDAGYAPAVPDPGVPAGAFDIPLGAEIAVAQQGAGPVTFQAQAGVTLLSASGLTTTGSGAVARLTRIGLATWLLSGDVA
;
A
#
# COMPACT_ATOMS: atom_id res chain seq x y z
N MET A 1 29.26 3.64 7.04
CA MET A 1 29.97 3.49 8.33
C MET A 1 30.34 2.02 8.50
N PRO A 2 31.59 1.66 8.82
CA PRO A 2 31.93 0.28 9.11
C PRO A 2 31.43 -0.08 10.52
N TRP A 3 30.78 -1.24 10.64
CA TRP A 3 30.29 -1.81 11.89
C TRP A 3 31.47 -2.30 12.77
N PRO A 4 31.62 -1.85 14.02
CA PRO A 4 32.40 -2.57 15.02
C PRO A 4 31.47 -3.36 15.96
N MET A 5 31.94 -4.55 16.38
CA MET A 5 31.44 -5.39 17.51
C MET A 5 30.69 -6.69 17.18
N ALA A 6 31.18 -7.49 16.22
CA ALA A 6 30.77 -8.90 16.09
C ALA A 6 31.43 -9.86 17.13
N ASN A 7 32.57 -9.49 17.72
CA ASN A 7 33.37 -10.42 18.55
C ASN A 7 32.89 -10.61 20.00
N ALA A 8 32.10 -9.68 20.56
CA ALA A 8 31.64 -9.77 21.96
C ALA A 8 30.28 -10.47 22.14
N ALA A 9 29.52 -10.63 21.05
CA ALA A 9 28.16 -11.18 21.10
C ALA A 9 28.12 -12.72 21.08
N SER A 10 29.03 -13.38 20.35
CA SER A 10 29.09 -14.85 20.28
C SER A 10 29.52 -15.49 21.59
N THR A 11 30.49 -14.90 22.29
CA THR A 11 31.01 -15.41 23.58
C THR A 11 30.02 -15.24 24.74
N ARG A 12 29.25 -14.15 24.78
CA ARG A 12 28.21 -13.94 25.82
C ARG A 12 27.04 -14.91 25.70
N TRP A 13 26.71 -15.38 24.50
CA TRP A 13 25.59 -16.30 24.25
C TRP A 13 25.89 -17.75 24.61
N VAL A 14 27.10 -18.24 24.28
CA VAL A 14 27.54 -19.59 24.71
C VAL A 14 27.54 -19.71 26.24
N THR A 15 27.85 -18.60 26.93
CA THR A 15 27.83 -18.53 28.39
C THR A 15 26.39 -18.52 28.96
N SER A 16 25.41 -17.92 28.26
CA SER A 16 24.00 -17.95 28.69
C SER A 16 23.30 -19.27 28.40
N LEU A 17 23.72 -20.01 27.37
CA LEU A 17 23.17 -21.33 27.02
C LEU A 17 23.58 -22.43 28.01
N LYS A 18 24.85 -22.40 28.47
CA LYS A 18 25.30 -23.24 29.59
C LYS A 18 24.54 -22.92 30.90
N ALA A 19 24.17 -21.66 31.12
CA ALA A 19 23.37 -21.25 32.27
C ALA A 19 21.89 -21.69 32.17
N MET A 20 21.40 -22.08 30.99
CA MET A 20 20.03 -22.56 30.76
C MET A 20 19.90 -24.09 30.71
N GLY A 21 20.99 -24.84 30.95
CA GLY A 21 20.97 -26.31 31.00
C GLY A 21 20.65 -27.01 29.67
N LYS A 22 20.76 -26.31 28.53
CA LYS A 22 20.51 -26.90 27.20
C LYS A 22 21.76 -27.57 26.64
N SER A 23 21.59 -28.65 25.88
CA SER A 23 22.70 -29.39 25.28
C SER A 23 23.40 -28.58 24.20
N MET A 24 24.70 -28.80 24.05
CA MET A 24 25.53 -28.22 23.00
C MET A 24 26.40 -29.33 22.45
N ALA A 25 26.36 -29.54 21.14
CA ALA A 25 27.16 -30.55 20.46
C ALA A 25 27.82 -29.93 19.23
N SER A 26 29.13 -30.15 19.05
CA SER A 26 29.84 -29.69 17.87
C SER A 26 29.72 -30.72 16.77
N ILE A 27 29.58 -30.31 15.50
CA ILE A 27 29.59 -31.28 14.40
C ILE A 27 30.94 -32.01 14.26
N LEU A 28 32.02 -31.48 14.84
CA LEU A 28 33.31 -32.16 14.93
C LEU A 28 33.23 -33.44 15.78
N ASP A 29 32.37 -33.46 16.80
CA ASP A 29 32.13 -34.64 17.65
C ASP A 29 31.45 -35.78 16.87
N PHE A 30 30.87 -35.46 15.71
CA PHE A 30 30.23 -36.40 14.78
C PHE A 30 31.11 -36.72 13.56
N GLY A 31 32.34 -36.22 13.53
CA GLY A 31 33.34 -36.54 12.50
C GLY A 31 33.40 -35.58 11.32
N ALA A 32 32.96 -34.33 11.44
CA ALA A 32 33.14 -33.32 10.38
C ALA A 32 34.64 -33.04 10.09
N HIS A 33 34.97 -32.84 8.82
CA HIS A 33 36.34 -32.74 8.29
C HIS A 33 36.62 -31.45 7.50
N TYR A 34 35.60 -30.84 6.87
CA TYR A 34 35.71 -29.61 6.07
C TYR A 34 36.72 -29.73 4.90
N ASP A 35 36.82 -30.92 4.31
CA ASP A 35 37.77 -31.23 3.23
C ASP A 35 37.12 -31.27 1.83
N GLY A 36 35.84 -30.90 1.73
CA GLY A 36 35.07 -30.90 0.50
C GLY A 36 34.33 -32.21 0.21
N THR A 37 34.34 -33.18 1.12
CA THR A 37 33.44 -34.33 1.11
C THR A 37 32.02 -33.94 1.56
N ASP A 38 31.00 -34.74 1.21
CA ASP A 38 29.61 -34.46 1.63
C ASP A 38 29.41 -34.83 3.11
N GLU A 39 29.08 -33.83 3.92
CA GLU A 39 28.90 -33.96 5.38
C GLU A 39 27.43 -33.87 5.81
N THR A 40 26.49 -34.05 4.89
CA THR A 40 25.04 -34.02 5.17
C THR A 40 24.66 -34.93 6.34
N ALA A 41 25.11 -36.19 6.30
CA ALA A 41 24.75 -37.17 7.34
C ALA A 41 25.33 -36.80 8.72
N ILE A 42 26.50 -36.16 8.75
CA ILE A 42 27.17 -35.70 9.97
C ILE A 42 26.36 -34.57 10.61
N LEU A 43 26.01 -33.55 9.82
CA LEU A 43 25.18 -32.45 10.29
C LEU A 43 23.80 -32.92 10.76
N GLN A 44 23.14 -33.82 10.01
CA GLN A 44 21.84 -34.35 10.40
C GLN A 44 21.92 -35.16 11.70
N SER A 45 22.98 -35.96 11.90
CA SER A 45 23.18 -36.73 13.12
C SER A 45 23.35 -35.83 14.35
N ALA A 46 24.07 -34.72 14.22
CA ALA A 46 24.22 -33.74 15.29
C ALA A 46 22.88 -33.09 15.67
N ILE A 47 22.06 -32.74 14.67
CA ILE A 47 20.71 -32.19 14.86
C ILE A 47 19.82 -33.20 15.60
N ASP A 48 19.79 -34.45 15.14
CA ASP A 48 18.95 -35.49 15.73
C ASP A 48 19.39 -35.82 17.17
N HIS A 49 20.69 -35.82 17.44
CA HIS A 49 21.22 -35.99 18.79
C HIS A 49 20.77 -34.88 19.75
N VAL A 50 20.93 -33.61 19.35
CA VAL A 50 20.53 -32.46 20.17
C VAL A 50 19.01 -32.44 20.37
N ASN A 51 18.22 -32.75 19.33
CA ASN A 51 16.77 -32.86 19.47
C ASN A 51 16.34 -33.99 20.42
N GLY A 52 16.98 -35.16 20.34
CA GLY A 52 16.72 -36.30 21.24
C GLY A 52 16.99 -36.00 22.72
N GLN A 53 17.74 -34.93 23.02
CA GLN A 53 18.00 -34.43 24.37
C GLN A 53 17.03 -33.33 24.83
N GLY A 54 15.98 -33.05 24.04
CA GLY A 54 15.01 -31.99 24.33
C GLY A 54 15.38 -30.63 23.72
N GLY A 55 16.32 -30.60 22.76
CA GLY A 55 16.76 -29.40 22.06
C GLY A 55 18.03 -28.77 22.65
N GLY A 56 18.55 -27.76 21.97
CA GLY A 56 19.87 -27.20 22.27
C GLY A 56 20.54 -26.58 21.06
N VAL A 57 21.88 -26.56 21.06
CA VAL A 57 22.69 -25.95 20.01
C VAL A 57 23.55 -26.99 19.31
N VAL A 58 23.48 -27.01 17.98
CA VAL A 58 24.46 -27.65 17.10
C VAL A 58 25.46 -26.58 16.70
N ASP A 59 26.71 -26.72 17.15
CA ASP A 59 27.80 -25.81 16.84
C ASP A 59 28.52 -26.26 15.55
N ILE A 60 28.61 -25.34 14.59
CA ILE A 60 29.34 -25.50 13.33
C ILE A 60 30.55 -24.55 13.39
N PRO A 61 31.67 -25.00 13.98
CA PRO A 61 32.83 -24.14 14.25
C PRO A 61 33.64 -23.85 12.98
N ALA A 62 34.48 -22.82 13.04
CA ALA A 62 35.53 -22.64 12.05
C ALA A 62 36.55 -23.78 12.17
N PHE A 63 36.77 -24.52 11.10
CA PHE A 63 37.67 -25.67 11.05
C PHE A 63 38.10 -25.94 9.60
N GLY A 64 39.31 -26.47 9.40
CA GLY A 64 39.81 -26.86 8.08
C GLY A 64 39.72 -25.73 7.06
N SER A 65 39.05 -25.99 5.93
CA SER A 65 38.82 -25.01 4.86
C SER A 65 37.78 -23.94 5.21
N ASN A 66 37.07 -24.07 6.33
CA ASN A 66 35.85 -23.35 6.69
C ASN A 66 34.69 -23.56 5.70
N VAL A 67 34.73 -24.60 4.87
CA VAL A 67 33.65 -24.98 3.97
C VAL A 67 33.04 -26.31 4.41
N LEU A 68 31.81 -26.27 4.91
CA LEU A 68 30.99 -27.44 5.22
C LEU A 68 30.13 -27.76 4.00
N ARG A 69 30.43 -28.84 3.27
CA ARG A 69 29.65 -29.23 2.10
C ARG A 69 28.45 -30.10 2.50
N VAL A 70 27.27 -29.76 1.96
CA VAL A 70 25.99 -30.42 2.24
C VAL A 70 25.27 -30.68 0.91
N ASP A 71 25.32 -31.91 0.41
CA ASP A 71 24.68 -32.30 -0.86
C ASP A 71 23.25 -32.84 -0.68
N GLY A 72 22.83 -33.15 0.54
CA GLY A 72 21.48 -33.61 0.85
C GLY A 72 20.60 -32.56 1.52
N ARG A 73 19.35 -32.91 1.76
CA ARG A 73 18.41 -32.06 2.50
C ARG A 73 18.62 -32.24 3.99
N ILE A 74 18.72 -31.14 4.72
CA ILE A 74 18.77 -31.09 6.18
C ILE A 74 17.37 -30.86 6.75
N ILE A 75 16.93 -31.73 7.65
CA ILE A 75 15.68 -31.61 8.39
C ILE A 75 15.96 -30.93 9.72
N LEU A 76 15.56 -29.68 9.83
CA LEU A 76 15.60 -28.90 11.06
C LEU A 76 14.54 -29.43 12.05
N LYS A 77 14.90 -29.48 13.33
CA LYS A 77 14.08 -30.08 14.39
C LYS A 77 13.68 -29.07 15.45
N ALA A 78 12.57 -29.35 16.14
CA ALA A 78 12.06 -28.51 17.19
C ALA A 78 13.12 -28.25 18.29
N ASP A 79 13.14 -27.03 18.79
CA ASP A 79 14.03 -26.55 19.86
C ASP A 79 15.54 -26.67 19.58
N VAL A 80 15.93 -26.91 18.31
CA VAL A 80 17.33 -26.95 17.86
C VAL A 80 17.74 -25.62 17.23
N CYS A 81 18.91 -25.14 17.63
CA CYS A 81 19.58 -23.99 17.02
C CYS A 81 20.85 -24.45 16.30
N LEU A 82 20.96 -24.15 15.01
CA LEU A 82 22.24 -24.23 14.27
C LEU A 82 23.01 -22.93 14.52
N SER A 83 24.19 -23.03 15.13
CA SER A 83 25.10 -21.90 15.36
C SER A 83 26.31 -22.06 14.45
N VAL A 84 26.37 -21.25 13.40
CA VAL A 84 27.44 -21.29 12.41
C VAL A 84 28.45 -20.18 12.70
N ALA A 85 29.71 -20.58 12.86
CA ALA A 85 30.80 -19.65 13.17
C ALA A 85 31.00 -18.63 12.04
N HIS A 86 31.47 -17.44 12.42
CA HIS A 86 31.80 -16.40 11.45
C HIS A 86 32.88 -16.87 10.47
N GLY A 87 32.68 -16.61 9.18
CA GLY A 87 33.59 -17.03 8.11
C GLY A 87 33.40 -18.48 7.63
N VAL A 88 32.54 -19.27 8.28
CA VAL A 88 32.17 -20.60 7.77
C VAL A 88 31.15 -20.47 6.64
N THR A 89 31.41 -21.21 5.57
CA THR A 89 30.51 -21.38 4.43
C THR A 89 29.86 -22.76 4.49
N VAL A 90 28.54 -22.80 4.50
CA VAL A 90 27.77 -24.02 4.27
C VAL A 90 27.44 -24.10 2.78
N ASP A 91 28.14 -24.98 2.08
CA ASP A 91 28.06 -25.13 0.63
C ASP A 91 27.00 -26.17 0.27
N CYS A 92 25.82 -25.68 -0.17
CA CYS A 92 24.75 -26.52 -0.70
C CYS A 92 24.69 -26.50 -2.24
N SER A 93 25.72 -25.99 -2.94
CA SER A 93 25.74 -25.83 -4.40
C SER A 93 25.46 -27.12 -5.16
N ARG A 94 25.89 -28.26 -4.61
CA ARG A 94 25.72 -29.60 -5.20
C ARG A 94 24.49 -30.33 -4.70
N HIS A 95 23.65 -29.70 -3.88
CA HIS A 95 22.40 -30.31 -3.46
C HIS A 95 21.50 -30.58 -4.68
N ALA A 96 21.16 -31.85 -4.89
CA ALA A 96 20.29 -32.28 -6.00
C ALA A 96 18.87 -32.59 -5.49
N GLY A 97 17.87 -32.35 -6.35
CA GLY A 97 16.49 -32.76 -6.08
C GLY A 97 15.63 -31.74 -5.32
N THR A 98 15.49 -31.90 -4.01
CA THR A 98 14.33 -31.45 -3.20
C THR A 98 13.99 -29.94 -3.25
N SER A 99 12.82 -29.53 -2.74
CA SER A 99 12.40 -28.11 -2.78
C SER A 99 13.29 -27.14 -1.98
N SER A 100 14.08 -27.63 -1.02
CA SER A 100 14.86 -26.78 -0.10
C SER A 100 16.05 -27.51 0.52
N SER A 101 17.17 -26.82 0.74
CA SER A 101 18.35 -27.38 1.43
C SER A 101 18.11 -27.61 2.92
N PHE A 102 17.44 -26.68 3.60
CA PHE A 102 17.08 -26.77 5.02
C PHE A 102 15.56 -26.67 5.17
N PHE A 103 14.96 -27.60 5.91
CA PHE A 103 13.52 -27.69 6.03
C PHE A 103 13.02 -27.99 7.42
N ALA A 104 11.99 -27.26 7.86
CA ALA A 104 11.14 -27.60 9.00
C ALA A 104 9.68 -27.54 8.58
N ALA A 105 8.90 -28.55 8.96
CA ALA A 105 7.45 -28.55 8.76
C ALA A 105 6.69 -29.11 9.96
N GLY A 106 5.69 -28.37 10.44
CA GLY A 106 4.64 -28.88 11.30
C GLY A 106 3.57 -29.65 10.53
N SER A 107 2.43 -29.91 11.18
CA SER A 107 1.28 -30.58 10.55
C SER A 107 -0.06 -30.02 11.02
N LEU A 108 -1.10 -30.26 10.22
CA LEU A 108 -2.49 -30.01 10.59
C LEU A 108 -3.20 -31.33 10.87
N GLY A 109 -3.99 -31.37 11.93
CA GLY A 109 -4.87 -32.48 12.26
C GLY A 109 -6.12 -32.53 11.37
N THR A 110 -7.03 -33.44 11.69
CA THR A 110 -8.31 -33.60 10.98
C THR A 110 -9.20 -32.36 11.12
N ALA A 111 -9.88 -31.99 10.05
CA ALA A 111 -10.84 -30.90 10.06
C ALA A 111 -12.13 -31.29 10.78
N VAL A 112 -12.61 -30.41 11.66
CA VAL A 112 -13.88 -30.53 12.36
C VAL A 112 -14.74 -29.33 12.04
N ASP A 113 -15.95 -29.57 11.56
CA ASP A 113 -16.91 -28.51 11.22
C ASP A 113 -17.35 -27.73 12.46
N ILE A 114 -17.49 -26.41 12.31
CA ILE A 114 -18.15 -25.60 13.32
C ILE A 114 -19.67 -25.87 13.32
N ALA A 115 -20.32 -25.77 14.48
CA ALA A 115 -21.76 -26.01 14.63
C ALA A 115 -22.60 -24.74 14.42
N VAL A 116 -22.06 -23.58 14.77
CA VAL A 116 -22.77 -22.30 14.76
C VAL A 116 -21.98 -21.22 14.02
N PRO A 117 -22.63 -20.22 13.43
CA PRO A 117 -21.93 -19.08 12.84
C PRO A 117 -21.08 -18.34 13.88
N VAL A 118 -19.89 -17.90 13.47
CA VAL A 118 -18.97 -17.13 14.31
C VAL A 118 -18.49 -15.90 13.55
N GLY A 119 -18.44 -14.77 14.24
CA GLY A 119 -18.09 -13.47 13.67
C GLY A 119 -16.93 -12.78 14.40
N SER A 120 -16.54 -11.64 13.86
CA SER A 120 -15.45 -10.81 14.40
C SER A 120 -15.70 -10.46 15.87
N GLY A 121 -14.66 -10.57 16.70
CA GLY A 121 -14.67 -10.31 18.14
C GLY A 121 -15.16 -11.48 19.01
N ALA A 122 -15.72 -12.53 18.43
CA ALA A 122 -16.14 -13.71 19.19
C ALA A 122 -14.92 -14.46 19.77
N VAL A 123 -15.10 -15.04 20.95
CA VAL A 123 -14.07 -15.83 21.67
C VAL A 123 -14.51 -17.26 21.97
N THR A 124 -15.75 -17.61 21.62
CA THR A 124 -16.32 -18.95 21.84
C THR A 124 -16.57 -19.61 20.49
N LEU A 125 -16.20 -20.88 20.36
CA LEU A 125 -16.50 -21.71 19.20
C LEU A 125 -17.23 -22.97 19.63
N GLU A 126 -18.12 -23.44 18.75
CA GLU A 126 -18.79 -24.73 18.89
C GLU A 126 -18.55 -25.57 17.64
N THR A 127 -18.34 -26.88 17.81
CA THR A 127 -18.12 -27.85 16.74
C THR A 127 -19.29 -28.84 16.63
N LYS A 128 -19.51 -29.41 15.45
CA LYS A 128 -20.57 -30.41 15.24
C LYS A 128 -20.31 -31.73 15.96
N THR A 129 -19.03 -32.06 16.14
CA THR A 129 -18.56 -33.29 16.79
C THR A 129 -17.48 -32.97 17.81
N ASP A 130 -17.08 -33.98 18.58
CA ASP A 130 -15.94 -33.88 19.49
C ASP A 130 -14.70 -33.38 18.74
N HIS A 131 -14.07 -32.33 19.26
CA HIS A 131 -12.90 -31.70 18.65
C HIS A 131 -11.57 -32.26 19.17
N GLY A 132 -11.55 -32.98 20.30
CA GLY A 132 -10.33 -33.59 20.85
C GLY A 132 -9.21 -32.60 21.21
N LEU A 133 -9.58 -31.37 21.61
CA LEU A 133 -8.64 -30.29 21.91
C LEU A 133 -8.42 -30.21 23.42
N ALA A 134 -7.28 -29.66 23.82
CA ALA A 134 -6.97 -29.30 25.19
C ALA A 134 -6.65 -27.80 25.34
N PRO A 135 -6.75 -27.22 26.55
CA PRO A 135 -6.25 -25.86 26.81
C PRO A 135 -4.78 -25.72 26.38
N GLY A 136 -4.44 -24.62 25.69
CA GLY A 136 -3.11 -24.35 25.17
C GLY A 136 -2.83 -24.89 23.76
N ASP A 137 -3.70 -25.77 23.22
CA ASP A 137 -3.63 -26.18 21.82
C ASP A 137 -3.82 -24.99 20.88
N TRP A 138 -3.27 -25.10 19.68
CA TRP A 138 -3.51 -24.16 18.60
C TRP A 138 -4.45 -24.76 17.59
N ILE A 139 -5.36 -23.95 17.08
CA ILE A 139 -6.26 -24.31 16.00
C ILE A 139 -6.07 -23.40 14.80
N TYR A 140 -6.24 -23.98 13.62
CA TYR A 140 -6.41 -23.29 12.36
C TYR A 140 -7.91 -23.19 12.09
N LEU A 141 -8.49 -22.01 12.34
CA LEU A 141 -9.87 -21.71 11.98
C LEU A 141 -9.88 -21.28 10.51
N LYS A 142 -10.63 -21.97 9.66
CA LYS A 142 -10.71 -21.67 8.22
C LYS A 142 -12.17 -21.59 7.80
N SER A 143 -12.56 -20.51 7.13
CA SER A 143 -13.92 -20.25 6.69
C SER A 143 -14.32 -21.05 5.45
N GLN A 144 -15.61 -21.10 5.19
CA GLN A 144 -16.18 -21.55 3.92
C GLN A 144 -16.03 -20.52 2.80
N ARG A 145 -15.89 -19.24 3.16
CA ARG A 145 -15.92 -18.06 2.28
C ARG A 145 -14.53 -17.69 1.78
N ALA A 146 -14.38 -17.61 0.46
CA ALA A 146 -13.15 -17.12 -0.16
C ALA A 146 -12.94 -15.63 0.15
N CYS A 147 -11.76 -15.26 0.65
CA CYS A 147 -11.51 -13.91 1.14
C CYS A 147 -11.19 -12.89 0.03
N LEU A 148 -10.97 -13.35 -1.20
CA LEU A 148 -10.78 -12.51 -2.39
C LEU A 148 -12.01 -12.42 -3.28
N HIS A 149 -13.10 -13.12 -2.92
CA HIS A 149 -14.33 -13.15 -3.69
C HIS A 149 -15.26 -12.01 -3.27
N ASP A 150 -16.21 -11.65 -4.15
CA ASP A 150 -17.21 -10.61 -3.86
C ASP A 150 -18.14 -10.97 -2.72
N ASP A 151 -18.34 -12.26 -2.43
CA ASP A 151 -19.08 -12.73 -1.26
C ASP A 151 -18.46 -12.21 0.06
N ALA A 152 -17.15 -11.93 0.11
CA ALA A 152 -16.51 -11.31 1.27
C ALA A 152 -17.02 -9.89 1.56
N GLY A 153 -17.65 -9.25 0.57
CA GLY A 153 -18.16 -7.89 0.65
C GLY A 153 -17.06 -6.82 0.70
N PRO A 154 -17.40 -5.56 0.40
CA PRO A 154 -16.41 -4.47 0.31
C PRO A 154 -15.73 -4.17 1.65
N ALA A 155 -16.36 -4.51 2.78
CA ALA A 155 -15.80 -4.29 4.11
C ALA A 155 -14.65 -5.25 4.43
N TRP A 156 -14.65 -6.48 3.89
CA TRP A 156 -13.73 -7.55 4.32
C TRP A 156 -12.98 -8.26 3.20
N ARG A 157 -13.32 -8.04 1.92
CA ARG A 157 -12.54 -8.54 0.79
C ARG A 157 -11.07 -8.14 0.94
N LEU A 158 -10.17 -9.12 0.79
CA LEU A 158 -8.72 -8.98 0.98
C LEU A 158 -7.98 -8.72 -0.33
N GLY A 159 -8.66 -8.16 -1.33
CA GLY A 159 -8.08 -7.77 -2.60
C GLY A 159 -8.46 -8.67 -3.77
N ALA A 160 -7.69 -8.55 -4.85
CA ALA A 160 -7.94 -9.25 -6.10
C ALA A 160 -7.08 -10.52 -6.23
N VAL A 161 -7.63 -11.52 -6.93
CA VAL A 161 -6.96 -12.80 -7.18
C VAL A 161 -5.75 -12.60 -8.10
N THR A 162 -4.62 -13.21 -7.77
CA THR A 162 -3.51 -13.33 -8.72
C THR A 162 -3.79 -14.50 -9.65
N ALA A 163 -3.75 -14.27 -10.97
CA ALA A 163 -4.12 -15.26 -11.98
C ALA A 163 -3.51 -16.65 -11.74
N ARG A 164 -4.31 -17.70 -11.98
CA ARG A 164 -3.93 -19.14 -11.91
C ARG A 164 -3.73 -19.74 -10.51
N THR A 165 -4.19 -19.08 -9.45
CA THR A 165 -4.22 -19.66 -8.10
C THR A 165 -5.65 -19.76 -7.57
N LEU A 166 -5.97 -20.88 -6.90
CA LEU A 166 -7.22 -21.05 -6.19
C LEU A 166 -7.33 -19.99 -5.08
N GLN A 167 -8.50 -19.39 -4.89
CA GLN A 167 -8.65 -18.30 -3.92
C GLN A 167 -8.40 -18.80 -2.48
N PRO A 168 -7.75 -18.00 -1.61
CA PRO A 168 -7.64 -18.31 -0.20
C PRO A 168 -8.99 -18.09 0.51
N PHE A 169 -9.17 -18.75 1.66
CA PHE A 169 -10.32 -18.58 2.53
C PHE A 169 -9.92 -17.75 3.74
N PHE A 170 -10.85 -17.01 4.35
CA PHE A 170 -10.56 -16.38 5.64
C PHE A 170 -10.07 -17.43 6.62
N ALA A 171 -8.93 -17.16 7.26
CA ALA A 171 -8.39 -18.07 8.24
C ALA A 171 -7.44 -17.37 9.19
N GLU A 172 -7.31 -17.93 10.38
CA GLU A 172 -6.48 -17.39 11.44
C GLU A 172 -6.07 -18.49 12.44
N PRO A 173 -4.84 -18.42 12.99
CA PRO A 173 -4.42 -19.31 14.07
C PRO A 173 -4.91 -18.78 15.42
N LEU A 174 -5.58 -19.62 16.20
CA LEU A 174 -6.11 -19.26 17.52
C LEU A 174 -5.61 -20.24 18.58
N GLN A 175 -5.28 -19.75 19.77
CA GLN A 175 -4.92 -20.61 20.89
C GLN A 175 -6.13 -20.86 21.78
N VAL A 176 -6.40 -22.13 22.08
CA VAL A 176 -7.46 -22.59 22.97
C VAL A 176 -7.16 -22.14 24.40
N LEU A 177 -8.12 -21.44 25.01
CA LEU A 177 -8.06 -20.98 26.39
C LEU A 177 -8.63 -22.02 27.35
N ALA A 178 -9.86 -22.49 27.12
CA ALA A 178 -10.54 -23.45 27.98
C ALA A 178 -11.51 -24.33 27.19
N ILE A 179 -11.68 -25.57 27.64
CA ILE A 179 -12.67 -26.51 27.12
C ILE A 179 -13.90 -26.47 28.03
N GLU A 180 -15.06 -26.15 27.47
CA GLU A 180 -16.33 -26.10 28.21
C GLU A 180 -17.05 -27.44 28.10
N THR A 181 -17.08 -28.01 26.90
CA THR A 181 -17.60 -29.35 26.59
C THR A 181 -16.74 -29.97 25.48
N PRO A 182 -16.91 -31.27 25.13
CA PRO A 182 -16.22 -31.87 23.98
C PRO A 182 -16.50 -31.17 22.63
N THR A 183 -17.54 -30.34 22.55
CA THR A 183 -17.96 -29.64 21.33
C THR A 183 -17.93 -28.12 21.47
N ARG A 184 -17.41 -27.58 22.58
CA ARG A 184 -17.43 -26.14 22.86
C ARG A 184 -16.23 -25.71 23.67
N PHE A 185 -15.58 -24.65 23.20
CA PHE A 185 -14.35 -24.14 23.82
C PHE A 185 -14.22 -22.63 23.59
N THR A 186 -13.31 -22.01 24.34
CA THR A 186 -12.94 -20.60 24.18
C THR A 186 -11.52 -20.44 23.68
N VAL A 187 -11.24 -19.32 23.04
CA VAL A 187 -9.91 -18.93 22.53
C VAL A 187 -9.40 -17.68 23.24
N THR A 188 -8.08 -17.52 23.22
CA THR A 188 -7.37 -16.42 23.92
C THR A 188 -7.57 -15.05 23.28
N ALA A 189 -7.79 -14.99 21.96
CA ALA A 189 -7.98 -13.75 21.22
C ALA A 189 -9.33 -13.76 20.50
N GLY A 190 -9.96 -12.58 20.39
CA GLY A 190 -11.16 -12.42 19.57
C GLY A 190 -10.87 -12.69 18.10
N ILE A 191 -11.77 -13.41 17.45
CA ILE A 191 -11.68 -13.76 16.03
C ILE A 191 -11.63 -12.49 15.18
N LEU A 192 -10.71 -12.44 14.22
CA LEU A 192 -10.48 -11.27 13.37
C LEU A 192 -11.57 -11.15 12.31
N PHE A 193 -11.76 -12.20 11.51
CA PHE A 193 -12.62 -12.12 10.33
C PHE A 193 -14.08 -12.47 10.65
N PRO A 194 -15.05 -11.89 9.92
CA PRO A 194 -16.43 -12.31 10.02
C PRO A 194 -16.69 -13.53 9.13
N GLY A 195 -17.92 -14.06 9.22
CA GLY A 195 -18.46 -14.92 8.18
C GLY A 195 -17.96 -16.37 8.22
N TYR A 196 -17.56 -16.89 9.38
CA TYR A 196 -17.39 -18.32 9.57
C TYR A 196 -18.77 -18.95 9.77
N ARG A 197 -19.21 -19.83 8.86
CA ARG A 197 -20.55 -20.45 8.88
C ARG A 197 -20.48 -21.98 8.82
N PRO A 198 -21.48 -22.69 9.39
CA PRO A 198 -21.54 -24.16 9.36
C PRO A 198 -22.00 -24.75 8.00
N ASP A 199 -22.28 -23.88 7.03
CA ASP A 199 -22.77 -24.16 5.69
C ASP A 199 -22.25 -23.09 4.69
N ARG A 200 -22.46 -23.33 3.39
CA ARG A 200 -22.13 -22.39 2.30
C ARG A 200 -23.35 -21.81 1.57
N ALA A 201 -24.51 -21.75 2.22
CA ALA A 201 -25.75 -21.33 1.56
C ALA A 201 -25.70 -19.86 1.06
N GLU A 202 -24.82 -19.03 1.61
CA GLU A 202 -24.63 -17.63 1.23
C GLU A 202 -23.45 -17.41 0.27
N GLU A 203 -22.79 -18.47 -0.19
CA GLU A 203 -21.61 -18.35 -1.05
C GLU A 203 -21.99 -18.57 -2.52
N THR A 204 -21.55 -17.67 -3.39
CA THR A 204 -21.72 -17.76 -4.84
C THR A 204 -20.46 -18.24 -5.54
N TYR A 205 -19.31 -18.21 -4.86
CA TYR A 205 -18.07 -18.80 -5.35
C TYR A 205 -18.19 -20.34 -5.51
N GLU A 206 -17.94 -20.86 -6.71
CA GLU A 206 -18.14 -22.29 -7.03
C GLU A 206 -17.30 -23.23 -6.17
N GLU A 207 -16.06 -22.83 -5.86
CA GLU A 207 -15.16 -23.59 -4.98
C GLU A 207 -15.30 -23.24 -3.48
N ALA A 208 -16.37 -22.55 -3.07
CA ALA A 208 -16.67 -22.33 -1.66
C ALA A 208 -16.77 -23.66 -0.90
N ARG A 209 -16.16 -23.72 0.29
CA ARG A 209 -16.10 -24.97 1.07
C ARG A 209 -17.47 -25.28 1.67
N PRO A 210 -17.80 -26.54 2.00
CA PRO A 210 -19.12 -26.87 2.55
C PRO A 210 -19.43 -26.21 3.91
N SER A 211 -18.40 -25.99 4.73
CA SER A 211 -18.50 -25.42 6.08
C SER A 211 -17.16 -24.77 6.45
N ALA A 212 -17.20 -23.82 7.39
CA ALA A 212 -16.03 -23.45 8.17
C ALA A 212 -15.63 -24.60 9.10
N THR A 213 -14.34 -24.70 9.37
CA THR A 213 -13.75 -25.81 10.15
C THR A 213 -12.65 -25.30 11.06
N ILE A 214 -12.37 -26.10 12.09
CA ILE A 214 -11.13 -26.02 12.86
C ILE A 214 -10.24 -27.23 12.55
N GLN A 215 -8.93 -27.06 12.63
CA GLN A 215 -7.93 -28.14 12.63
C GLN A 215 -6.92 -27.87 13.74
N LYS A 216 -6.55 -28.87 14.53
CA LYS A 216 -5.42 -28.73 15.46
C LYS A 216 -4.12 -28.49 14.68
N ILE A 217 -3.30 -27.55 15.14
CA ILE A 217 -1.99 -27.27 14.55
C ILE A 217 -0.90 -27.87 15.43
N ASP A 218 -0.13 -28.79 14.85
CA ASP A 218 1.06 -29.36 15.46
C ASP A 218 2.30 -28.62 14.93
N TRP A 219 2.61 -27.51 15.57
CA TRP A 219 3.76 -26.67 15.21
C TRP A 219 5.09 -27.38 15.42
N ILE A 220 6.04 -27.19 14.50
CA ILE A 220 7.45 -27.23 14.88
C ILE A 220 7.80 -25.91 15.58
N ARG A 221 8.35 -25.99 16.79
CA ARG A 221 8.66 -24.82 17.63
C ARG A 221 10.16 -24.62 17.77
N GLY A 222 10.60 -23.37 17.90
CA GLY A 222 11.95 -23.07 18.40
C GLY A 222 13.11 -23.44 17.47
N VAL A 223 12.85 -23.66 16.17
CA VAL A 223 13.91 -23.87 15.16
C VAL A 223 14.67 -22.57 14.95
N LYS A 224 16.00 -22.61 15.03
CA LYS A 224 16.86 -21.45 14.80
C LYS A 224 18.06 -21.77 13.90
N VAL A 225 18.42 -20.82 13.05
CA VAL A 225 19.68 -20.83 12.29
C VAL A 225 20.36 -19.48 12.50
N LYS A 226 21.63 -19.49 12.90
CA LYS A 226 22.37 -18.27 13.20
C LYS A 226 23.77 -18.27 12.58
N GLY A 227 24.14 -17.15 11.95
CA GLY A 227 25.48 -16.93 11.42
C GLY A 227 25.77 -17.71 10.14
N GLY A 228 26.97 -17.49 9.60
CA GLY A 228 27.50 -18.21 8.44
C GLY A 228 27.07 -17.66 7.07
N VAL A 229 27.74 -18.18 6.04
CA VAL A 229 27.42 -17.94 4.63
C VAL A 229 26.85 -19.22 4.04
N PHE A 230 25.73 -19.16 3.34
CA PHE A 230 25.08 -20.31 2.72
C PHE A 230 25.08 -20.16 1.20
N LEU A 231 25.68 -21.12 0.50
CA LEU A 231 25.63 -21.18 -0.96
C LEU A 231 24.42 -22.02 -1.38
N LYS A 232 23.49 -21.44 -2.13
CA LYS A 232 22.33 -22.16 -2.65
C LYS A 232 22.78 -23.17 -3.70
N SER A 233 22.06 -24.29 -3.74
CA SER A 233 22.07 -25.25 -4.83
C SER A 233 22.02 -24.62 -6.23
N GLU A 234 22.86 -25.14 -7.12
CA GLU A 234 22.86 -24.88 -8.56
C GLU A 234 21.81 -25.71 -9.31
N SER A 235 21.08 -26.59 -8.62
CA SER A 235 19.96 -27.32 -9.21
C SER A 235 18.75 -26.41 -9.36
N ALA A 236 18.19 -26.35 -10.57
CA ALA A 236 16.91 -25.66 -10.83
C ALA A 236 15.72 -26.32 -10.10
N ALA A 237 15.85 -27.58 -9.66
CA ALA A 237 14.82 -28.28 -8.88
C ALA A 237 14.80 -27.84 -7.41
N VAL A 238 15.91 -27.28 -6.90
CA VAL A 238 16.03 -26.79 -5.52
C VAL A 238 15.70 -25.31 -5.46
N VAL A 239 14.49 -25.04 -4.96
CA VAL A 239 13.88 -23.71 -5.03
C VAL A 239 14.07 -22.85 -3.79
N SER A 240 14.71 -23.31 -2.71
CA SER A 240 15.04 -22.46 -1.55
C SER A 240 16.26 -22.94 -0.76
N LEU A 241 16.95 -22.03 -0.06
CA LEU A 241 17.91 -22.41 0.99
C LEU A 241 17.16 -22.88 2.24
N PHE A 242 16.36 -22.01 2.85
CA PHE A 242 15.55 -22.32 4.02
C PHE A 242 14.07 -22.37 3.64
N ALA A 243 13.37 -23.43 4.07
CA ALA A 243 11.93 -23.54 3.98
C ALA A 243 11.33 -23.88 5.34
N PHE A 244 10.40 -23.05 5.81
CA PHE A 244 9.66 -23.24 7.05
C PHE A 244 8.17 -23.35 6.73
N ASP A 245 7.53 -24.41 7.18
CA ASP A 245 6.09 -24.62 7.01
C ASP A 245 5.44 -24.93 8.36
N LEU A 246 4.33 -24.28 8.72
CA LEU A 246 3.64 -24.51 10.00
C LEU A 246 4.62 -24.53 11.19
N CYS A 247 5.49 -23.53 11.27
CA CYS A 247 6.43 -23.35 12.38
C CYS A 247 5.96 -22.22 13.32
N LEU A 248 6.13 -22.43 14.62
CA LEU A 248 5.92 -21.40 15.63
C LEU A 248 7.26 -20.79 16.03
N ALA A 249 7.39 -19.50 15.78
CA ALA A 249 8.59 -18.69 16.00
C ALA A 249 9.88 -19.29 15.41
N PRO A 250 9.90 -19.70 14.12
CA PRO A 250 11.17 -20.01 13.44
C PRO A 250 12.06 -18.77 13.39
N CYS A 251 13.37 -18.96 13.47
CA CYS A 251 14.32 -17.86 13.50
C CYS A 251 15.50 -18.10 12.54
N VAL A 252 15.80 -17.11 11.70
CA VAL A 252 17.05 -17.03 10.92
C VAL A 252 17.70 -15.70 11.25
N GLU A 253 18.93 -15.70 11.76
CA GLU A 253 19.62 -14.49 12.22
C GLU A 253 21.07 -14.42 11.73
N ASP A 254 21.50 -13.23 11.31
CA ASP A 254 22.89 -12.94 10.91
C ASP A 254 23.42 -13.87 9.80
N VAL A 255 22.54 -14.30 8.88
CA VAL A 255 22.87 -15.21 7.78
C VAL A 255 23.08 -14.45 6.47
N GLU A 256 24.14 -14.81 5.74
CA GLU A 256 24.33 -14.40 4.33
C GLU A 256 23.99 -15.55 3.37
N CYS A 257 23.13 -15.30 2.40
CA CYS A 257 22.68 -16.26 1.40
C CYS A 257 23.18 -15.85 0.00
N LYS A 258 23.87 -16.77 -0.67
CA LYS A 258 24.30 -16.64 -2.07
C LYS A 258 23.39 -17.50 -2.95
N LEU A 259 22.51 -16.86 -3.72
CA LEU A 259 21.46 -17.58 -4.47
C LEU A 259 21.93 -18.12 -5.83
N GLY A 260 23.05 -17.63 -6.36
CA GLY A 260 23.52 -17.98 -7.70
C GLY A 260 22.56 -17.55 -8.81
N TYR A 261 22.70 -18.16 -9.99
CA TYR A 261 21.90 -17.86 -11.18
C TYR A 261 20.54 -18.58 -11.20
N GLN A 262 20.42 -19.63 -10.40
CA GLN A 262 19.31 -20.57 -10.51
C GLN A 262 18.11 -20.09 -9.72
N ARG A 263 16.94 -20.66 -10.05
CA ARG A 263 15.67 -20.39 -9.38
C ARG A 263 15.79 -20.64 -7.89
N GLY A 264 15.13 -19.82 -7.09
CA GLY A 264 14.87 -20.08 -5.69
C GLY A 264 15.15 -18.94 -4.73
N ALA A 265 14.64 -19.06 -3.52
CA ALA A 265 14.68 -18.06 -2.45
C ALA A 265 15.77 -18.35 -1.41
N ALA A 266 16.20 -17.31 -0.69
CA ALA A 266 16.97 -17.47 0.53
C ALA A 266 16.09 -18.09 1.62
N ILE A 267 14.92 -17.51 1.84
CA ILE A 267 13.96 -17.97 2.84
C ILE A 267 12.59 -18.04 2.17
N LEU A 268 11.97 -19.21 2.27
CA LEU A 268 10.56 -19.43 2.00
C LEU A 268 9.89 -19.80 3.31
N GLU A 269 8.97 -18.96 3.75
CA GLU A 269 8.13 -19.21 4.90
C GLU A 269 6.69 -19.45 4.42
N SER A 270 6.06 -20.46 5.01
CA SER A 270 4.71 -20.90 4.71
C SER A 270 3.94 -21.11 6.01
N ALA A 271 2.80 -20.46 6.17
CA ALA A 271 1.89 -20.66 7.31
C ALA A 271 2.57 -20.61 8.69
N CYS A 272 3.64 -19.82 8.85
CA CYS A 272 4.36 -19.73 10.11
C CYS A 272 3.75 -18.65 11.00
N LEU A 273 3.84 -18.85 12.32
CA LEU A 273 3.37 -17.88 13.30
C LEU A 273 4.57 -17.27 14.02
N ARG A 274 4.68 -15.93 13.98
CA ARG A 274 5.69 -15.15 14.72
C ARG A 274 7.14 -15.49 14.36
N GLY A 275 7.39 -15.81 13.08
CA GLY A 275 8.75 -16.01 12.57
C GLY A 275 9.59 -14.74 12.65
N VAL A 276 10.90 -14.88 12.81
CA VAL A 276 11.85 -13.76 12.83
C VAL A 276 12.98 -14.05 11.84
N PHE A 277 13.09 -13.24 10.80
CA PHE A 277 14.03 -13.47 9.71
C PHE A 277 14.92 -12.25 9.50
N ARG A 278 16.22 -12.41 9.78
CA ARG A 278 17.27 -11.41 9.59
C ARG A 278 18.40 -12.00 8.75
N ALA A 279 18.40 -11.64 7.47
CA ALA A 279 19.32 -12.22 6.50
C ALA A 279 19.68 -11.24 5.39
N ARG A 280 20.78 -11.52 4.70
CA ARG A 280 21.18 -10.85 3.46
C ARG A 280 21.21 -11.83 2.32
N ALA A 281 20.52 -11.55 1.22
CA ALA A 281 20.52 -12.36 0.00
C ALA A 281 21.22 -11.61 -1.13
N SER A 282 21.96 -12.35 -1.96
CA SER A 282 22.57 -11.78 -3.16
C SER A 282 22.59 -12.77 -4.32
N ARG A 283 22.40 -12.24 -5.53
CA ARG A 283 22.65 -12.92 -6.81
C ARG A 283 23.90 -12.33 -7.49
N PRO A 284 24.51 -13.06 -8.45
CA PRO A 284 25.51 -12.48 -9.35
C PRO A 284 24.95 -11.25 -10.07
N PHE A 285 25.75 -10.22 -10.34
CA PHE A 285 25.26 -8.95 -10.92
C PHE A 285 24.76 -9.09 -12.38
N ASP A 286 25.26 -10.10 -13.08
CA ASP A 286 25.04 -10.40 -14.50
C ASP A 286 23.92 -11.42 -14.73
N TRP A 287 23.20 -11.83 -13.68
CA TRP A 287 22.04 -12.68 -13.84
C TRP A 287 20.90 -11.96 -14.58
N GLU A 288 20.12 -12.73 -15.33
CA GLU A 288 19.00 -12.26 -16.15
C GLU A 288 17.65 -12.75 -15.62
N LEU A 289 16.62 -11.91 -15.79
CA LEU A 289 15.25 -12.23 -15.40
C LEU A 289 14.59 -13.11 -16.46
N ASP A 290 14.13 -14.30 -16.05
CA ASP A 290 13.16 -15.09 -16.81
C ASP A 290 11.75 -14.62 -16.44
N GLU A 291 11.11 -13.85 -17.32
CA GLU A 291 9.77 -13.29 -17.10
C GLU A 291 8.70 -14.36 -16.83
N GLN A 292 8.85 -15.56 -17.39
CA GLN A 292 7.89 -16.65 -17.21
C GLN A 292 7.94 -17.24 -15.79
N GLU A 293 9.06 -17.04 -15.09
CA GLU A 293 9.39 -17.72 -13.83
C GLU A 293 9.76 -16.74 -12.72
N GLN A 294 9.48 -15.45 -12.91
CA GLN A 294 9.81 -14.35 -11.99
C GLN A 294 9.49 -14.66 -10.51
N ALA A 295 8.35 -15.29 -10.22
CA ALA A 295 7.91 -15.58 -8.84
C ALA A 295 8.80 -16.60 -8.12
N ARG A 296 9.52 -17.45 -8.88
CA ARG A 296 10.49 -18.41 -8.34
C ARG A 296 11.88 -17.82 -8.17
N LEU A 297 12.09 -16.55 -8.54
CA LEU A 297 13.38 -15.86 -8.45
C LEU A 297 13.43 -14.86 -7.28
N ASN A 298 12.33 -14.70 -6.55
CA ASN A 298 12.21 -13.83 -5.38
C ASN A 298 13.17 -14.27 -4.26
N SER A 299 13.82 -13.30 -3.62
CA SER A 299 14.83 -13.59 -2.60
C SER A 299 14.22 -14.03 -1.28
N TYR A 300 13.11 -13.40 -0.87
CA TYR A 300 12.36 -13.74 0.33
C TYR A 300 10.89 -13.92 -0.01
N ARG A 301 10.29 -15.01 0.49
CA ARG A 301 8.89 -15.35 0.23
C ARG A 301 8.16 -15.61 1.54
N ASP A 302 7.16 -14.78 1.82
CA ASP A 302 6.20 -14.92 2.92
C ASP A 302 4.88 -15.45 2.34
N ILE A 303 4.49 -16.69 2.67
CA ILE A 303 3.35 -17.37 2.06
C ILE A 303 2.34 -17.78 3.14
N GLY A 304 1.31 -16.98 3.33
CA GLY A 304 0.32 -17.21 4.39
C GLY A 304 0.86 -17.01 5.82
N GLY A 305 1.95 -16.27 6.01
CA GLY A 305 2.54 -16.02 7.30
C GLY A 305 1.67 -15.16 8.23
N TRP A 306 1.81 -15.40 9.53
CA TRP A 306 1.06 -14.72 10.58
C TRP A 306 2.00 -14.05 11.58
N TYR A 307 1.94 -12.72 11.67
CA TYR A 307 2.72 -11.91 12.61
C TYR A 307 4.24 -12.12 12.50
N CYS A 308 4.74 -12.42 11.29
CA CYS A 308 6.17 -12.63 11.03
C CYS A 308 6.91 -11.30 10.89
N GLU A 309 8.15 -11.28 11.40
CA GLU A 309 9.06 -10.14 11.32
C GLU A 309 10.20 -10.42 10.35
N TRP A 310 10.46 -9.47 9.46
CA TRP A 310 11.51 -9.50 8.44
C TRP A 310 12.40 -8.27 8.59
N ASP A 311 13.71 -8.44 8.79
CA ASP A 311 14.73 -7.39 8.67
C ASP A 311 15.81 -7.89 7.70
N VAL A 312 15.59 -7.63 6.41
CA VAL A 312 16.31 -8.32 5.34
C VAL A 312 16.94 -7.35 4.34
N GLU A 313 18.02 -7.82 3.71
CA GLU A 313 18.70 -7.10 2.63
C GLU A 313 18.74 -7.97 1.37
N ASP A 314 18.36 -7.39 0.23
CA ASP A 314 18.40 -8.03 -1.09
C ASP A 314 19.32 -7.24 -2.04
N VAL A 315 20.16 -7.97 -2.75
CA VAL A 315 21.09 -7.39 -3.73
C VAL A 315 20.99 -8.15 -5.05
N TYR A 316 20.57 -7.43 -6.09
CA TYR A 316 20.27 -7.98 -7.40
C TYR A 316 19.15 -9.05 -7.37
N GLY A 317 18.16 -9.00 -6.47
CA GLY A 317 17.03 -9.93 -6.49
C GLY A 317 16.02 -9.66 -7.61
N CYS A 318 15.04 -10.56 -7.77
CA CYS A 318 13.89 -10.34 -8.66
C CYS A 318 12.92 -9.35 -8.02
N GLN A 319 12.06 -9.89 -7.13
CA GLN A 319 11.40 -9.16 -6.07
C GLN A 319 12.18 -9.40 -4.78
N GLY A 320 12.64 -8.31 -4.13
CA GLY A 320 13.48 -8.41 -2.94
C GLY A 320 12.75 -9.14 -1.81
N TRP A 321 11.54 -8.70 -1.49
CA TRP A 321 10.61 -9.40 -0.61
C TRP A 321 9.23 -9.49 -1.23
N ASP A 322 8.63 -10.67 -1.18
CA ASP A 322 7.34 -10.99 -1.78
C ASP A 322 6.42 -11.69 -0.77
N GLN A 323 5.26 -11.10 -0.53
CA GLN A 323 4.21 -11.70 0.28
C GLN A 323 3.03 -12.15 -0.58
N SER A 324 2.65 -13.41 -0.39
CA SER A 324 1.56 -14.08 -1.09
C SER A 324 0.72 -14.93 -0.13
N TYR A 325 -0.45 -15.37 -0.57
CA TYR A 325 -1.28 -16.32 0.15
C TYR A 325 -1.02 -17.76 -0.28
N THR A 326 -1.50 -18.70 0.53
CA THR A 326 -1.60 -20.12 0.17
C THR A 326 -2.84 -20.32 -0.70
N GLY A 327 -2.67 -20.75 -1.96
CA GLY A 327 -3.80 -20.98 -2.88
C GLY A 327 -4.76 -22.06 -2.35
N GLY A 328 -6.06 -21.76 -2.26
CA GLY A 328 -7.04 -22.62 -1.59
C GLY A 328 -6.84 -22.73 -0.07
N GLY A 329 -5.89 -22.00 0.50
CA GLY A 329 -5.47 -22.02 1.89
C GLY A 329 -5.99 -20.79 2.64
N HIS A 330 -5.07 -19.92 3.06
CA HIS A 330 -5.31 -18.81 3.99
C HIS A 330 -4.57 -17.54 3.59
N PRO A 331 -4.98 -16.38 4.12
CA PRO A 331 -4.29 -15.11 3.94
C PRO A 331 -3.03 -14.97 4.81
N CYS A 332 -2.16 -14.02 4.44
CA CYS A 332 -1.13 -13.49 5.33
C CYS A 332 -1.70 -12.41 6.26
N LEU A 333 -1.26 -12.40 7.52
CA LEU A 333 -1.72 -11.45 8.52
C LEU A 333 -0.55 -10.74 9.20
N PHE A 334 -0.63 -9.40 9.22
CA PHE A 334 0.22 -8.50 9.99
C PHE A 334 1.73 -8.77 9.89
N PRO A 335 2.31 -8.89 8.68
CA PRO A 335 3.76 -8.94 8.56
C PRO A 335 4.37 -7.61 9.02
N ARG A 336 5.55 -7.67 9.62
CA ARG A 336 6.40 -6.51 9.86
C ARG A 336 7.66 -6.63 9.02
N VAL A 337 7.86 -5.70 8.10
CA VAL A 337 8.93 -5.77 7.10
C VAL A 337 9.80 -4.54 7.21
N LYS A 338 11.10 -4.78 7.38
CA LYS A 338 12.16 -3.82 7.19
C LYS A 338 13.07 -4.35 6.08
N LEU A 339 13.08 -3.69 4.94
CA LEU A 339 13.76 -4.14 3.74
C LEU A 339 14.78 -3.10 3.26
N ARG A 340 15.96 -3.58 2.86
CA ARG A 340 16.88 -2.85 1.99
C ARG A 340 17.06 -3.63 0.69
N ALA A 341 16.63 -3.08 -0.44
CA ALA A 341 16.72 -3.72 -1.74
C ALA A 341 17.55 -2.86 -2.71
N PHE A 342 18.54 -3.47 -3.35
CA PHE A 342 19.45 -2.83 -4.28
C PHE A 342 19.38 -3.52 -5.64
N ASP A 343 19.15 -2.75 -6.70
CA ASP A 343 19.19 -3.20 -8.09
C ASP A 343 18.21 -4.36 -8.37
N SER A 344 17.01 -4.29 -7.81
CA SER A 344 15.96 -5.28 -8.06
C SER A 344 15.62 -5.33 -9.54
N ARG A 345 15.63 -6.53 -10.14
CA ARG A 345 15.29 -6.73 -11.55
C ARG A 345 13.81 -6.52 -11.85
N LYS A 346 12.98 -6.44 -10.81
CA LYS A 346 11.58 -6.11 -10.89
C LYS A 346 11.16 -5.18 -9.74
N GLU A 347 10.29 -5.61 -8.83
CA GLU A 347 9.89 -4.80 -7.68
C GLU A 347 10.86 -4.91 -6.49
N GLY A 348 10.96 -3.89 -5.64
CA GLY A 348 11.73 -3.99 -4.39
C GLY A 348 10.99 -4.81 -3.33
N CYS A 349 9.79 -4.36 -2.98
CA CYS A 349 8.91 -4.96 -1.98
C CYS A 349 7.53 -5.17 -2.58
N THR A 350 6.95 -6.37 -2.44
CA THR A 350 5.62 -6.69 -2.96
C THR A 350 4.71 -7.31 -1.92
N THR A 351 3.49 -6.81 -1.80
CA THR A 351 2.37 -7.55 -1.20
C THR A 351 1.36 -7.92 -2.29
N HIS A 352 0.77 -9.10 -2.19
CA HIS A 352 -0.35 -9.53 -3.01
C HIS A 352 -1.69 -9.23 -2.31
N GLY A 353 -2.80 -9.31 -3.07
CA GLY A 353 -4.10 -9.54 -2.43
C GLY A 353 -4.05 -10.84 -1.63
N GLY A 354 -4.94 -11.04 -0.66
CA GLY A 354 -4.88 -12.15 0.29
C GLY A 354 -3.95 -11.86 1.46
N ALA A 355 -3.56 -10.60 1.65
CA ALA A 355 -2.79 -10.14 2.78
C ALA A 355 -3.52 -9.00 3.51
N TYR A 356 -3.31 -8.90 4.82
CA TYR A 356 -3.99 -7.94 5.69
C TYR A 356 -3.02 -7.35 6.72
N GLY A 357 -2.97 -6.02 6.83
CA GLY A 357 -2.33 -5.35 7.96
C GLY A 357 -0.81 -5.22 7.88
N ALA A 358 -0.23 -5.14 6.68
CA ALA A 358 1.23 -5.11 6.52
C ALA A 358 1.87 -3.81 7.06
N LEU A 359 2.94 -3.94 7.85
CA LEU A 359 3.77 -2.82 8.29
C LEU A 359 5.10 -2.84 7.52
N ILE A 360 5.33 -1.85 6.66
CA ILE A 360 6.46 -1.84 5.73
C ILE A 360 7.35 -0.62 5.98
N GLU A 361 8.64 -0.86 6.21
CA GLU A 361 9.72 0.11 6.19
C GLU A 361 10.76 -0.30 5.14
N ALA A 362 10.78 0.36 3.98
CA ALA A 362 11.60 -0.08 2.85
C ALA A 362 12.56 1.01 2.35
N GLU A 363 13.83 0.65 2.14
CA GLU A 363 14.77 1.41 1.30
C GLU A 363 15.02 0.62 0.03
N VAL A 364 14.66 1.20 -1.12
CA VAL A 364 14.78 0.56 -2.43
C VAL A 364 15.57 1.47 -3.36
N VAL A 365 16.67 0.94 -3.89
CA VAL A 365 17.60 1.67 -4.75
C VAL A 365 17.67 0.96 -6.09
N ARG A 366 17.38 1.72 -7.15
CA ARG A 366 17.40 1.34 -8.57
C ARG A 366 16.50 0.14 -8.87
N PRO A 367 15.19 0.20 -8.51
CA PRO A 367 14.25 -0.83 -8.94
C PRO A 367 13.95 -0.67 -10.44
N ARG A 368 13.96 -1.76 -11.20
CA ARG A 368 13.49 -1.74 -12.60
C ARG A 368 11.98 -1.60 -12.72
N GLY A 369 11.23 -2.10 -11.73
CA GLY A 369 9.77 -2.00 -11.65
C GLY A 369 9.33 -0.98 -10.59
N THR A 370 8.39 -1.40 -9.73
CA THR A 370 7.94 -0.58 -8.61
C THR A 370 8.87 -0.74 -7.40
N GLY A 371 9.24 0.35 -6.72
CA GLY A 371 9.96 0.29 -5.46
C GLY A 371 9.18 -0.48 -4.39
N VAL A 372 7.99 0.03 -4.02
CA VAL A 372 7.05 -0.66 -3.12
C VAL A 372 5.72 -0.88 -3.82
N TYR A 373 5.38 -2.14 -4.08
CA TYR A 373 4.12 -2.55 -4.71
C TYR A 373 3.16 -3.16 -3.67
N ASN A 374 2.22 -2.35 -3.18
CA ASN A 374 1.25 -2.79 -2.19
C ASN A 374 -0.09 -3.19 -2.82
N ARG A 375 -0.52 -4.42 -2.56
CA ARG A 375 -1.88 -4.93 -2.85
C ARG A 375 -2.61 -5.45 -1.60
N ALA A 376 -1.95 -5.39 -0.45
CA ALA A 376 -2.57 -5.65 0.85
C ALA A 376 -3.34 -4.42 1.33
N ARG A 377 -4.50 -4.65 1.94
CA ARG A 377 -5.26 -3.59 2.62
C ARG A 377 -4.80 -3.42 4.07
N PHE A 378 -5.20 -2.32 4.69
CA PHE A 378 -4.88 -2.02 6.09
C PHE A 378 -3.35 -1.87 6.35
N SER A 379 -2.59 -1.55 5.31
CA SER A 379 -1.13 -1.43 5.39
C SER A 379 -0.70 -0.07 5.95
N THR A 380 0.42 -0.05 6.68
CA THR A 380 1.16 1.16 7.04
C THR A 380 2.54 1.11 6.39
N ILE A 381 2.88 2.12 5.59
CA ILE A 381 4.05 2.10 4.72
C ILE A 381 4.90 3.36 4.96
N ARG A 382 6.19 3.17 5.19
CA ARG A 382 7.24 4.19 5.12
C ARG A 382 8.29 3.71 4.13
N CYS A 383 8.73 4.57 3.22
CA CYS A 383 9.73 4.15 2.25
C CYS A 383 10.65 5.26 1.77
N ARG A 384 11.83 4.82 1.32
CA ARG A 384 12.77 5.60 0.53
C ARG A 384 13.00 4.86 -0.78
N VAL A 385 12.66 5.48 -1.91
CA VAL A 385 12.85 4.90 -3.25
C VAL A 385 13.69 5.83 -4.10
N ILE A 386 14.82 5.34 -4.61
CA ILE A 386 15.74 6.09 -5.47
C ILE A 386 15.90 5.33 -6.77
N GLY A 387 15.39 5.85 -7.88
CA GLY A 387 15.59 5.27 -9.22
C GLY A 387 16.91 5.69 -9.87
N GLU A 388 17.12 5.28 -11.12
CA GLU A 388 18.33 5.63 -11.91
C GLU A 388 18.22 6.97 -12.65
N GLY A 389 17.02 7.56 -12.73
CA GLY A 389 16.74 8.76 -13.51
C GLY A 389 16.64 8.45 -15.00
N GLY A 390 15.63 9.02 -15.68
CA GLY A 390 15.40 8.83 -17.12
C GLY A 390 14.68 7.52 -17.51
N GLU A 391 14.57 6.55 -16.60
CA GLU A 391 13.72 5.36 -16.81
C GLU A 391 12.24 5.72 -16.68
N THR A 392 11.47 5.55 -17.76
CA THR A 392 10.04 5.90 -17.80
C THR A 392 9.12 4.87 -17.14
N GLU A 393 9.61 3.67 -16.87
CA GLU A 393 8.77 2.54 -16.41
C GLU A 393 8.80 2.30 -14.90
N SER A 394 9.85 2.78 -14.21
CA SER A 394 9.95 2.66 -12.76
C SER A 394 8.88 3.47 -12.02
N VAL A 395 8.35 2.93 -10.91
CA VAL A 395 7.39 3.63 -10.05
C VAL A 395 7.90 3.62 -8.61
N GLY A 396 7.77 4.74 -7.88
CA GLY A 396 8.16 4.80 -6.48
C GLY A 396 7.30 3.86 -5.62
N VAL A 397 6.01 4.16 -5.54
CA VAL A 397 5.02 3.36 -4.80
C VAL A 397 3.81 3.11 -5.67
N THR A 398 3.38 1.85 -5.78
CA THR A 398 2.13 1.46 -6.42
C THR A 398 1.18 0.87 -5.39
N LEU A 399 -0.01 1.45 -5.26
CA LEU A 399 -1.13 0.93 -4.50
C LEU A 399 -2.17 0.40 -5.50
N SER A 400 -2.38 -0.91 -5.56
CA SER A 400 -3.31 -1.49 -6.55
C SER A 400 -4.10 -2.67 -6.02
N GLY A 401 -5.15 -3.08 -6.73
CA GLY A 401 -5.88 -4.31 -6.41
C GLY A 401 -6.35 -4.35 -4.97
N TRP A 402 -7.02 -3.26 -4.54
CA TRP A 402 -7.46 -2.98 -3.16
C TRP A 402 -6.35 -2.61 -2.17
N GLY A 403 -5.10 -2.50 -2.63
CA GLY A 403 -3.95 -2.07 -1.86
C GLY A 403 -3.89 -0.58 -1.50
N ALA A 404 -4.95 0.19 -1.73
CA ALA A 404 -5.12 1.53 -1.16
C ALA A 404 -6.28 1.59 -0.14
N LEU A 405 -6.99 0.48 0.10
CA LEU A 405 -8.09 0.42 1.07
C LEU A 405 -7.56 0.39 2.50
N ASP A 406 -7.96 1.38 3.31
CA ASP A 406 -7.54 1.57 4.71
C ASP A 406 -6.00 1.68 4.89
N VAL A 407 -5.31 2.29 3.92
CA VAL A 407 -3.84 2.37 3.92
C VAL A 407 -3.33 3.72 4.42
N GLN A 408 -2.19 3.68 5.13
CA GLN A 408 -1.41 4.85 5.52
C GLN A 408 -0.03 4.82 4.84
N LEU A 409 0.24 5.80 4.00
CA LEU A 409 1.56 6.04 3.39
C LEU A 409 2.19 7.27 4.04
N MET A 410 3.20 7.05 4.87
CA MET A 410 3.76 8.07 5.76
C MET A 410 5.18 8.47 5.33
N ALA A 411 5.37 9.76 5.11
CA ALA A 411 6.63 10.41 4.80
C ALA A 411 7.49 9.66 3.75
N PRO A 412 6.94 9.21 2.60
CA PRO A 412 7.76 8.56 1.59
C PRO A 412 8.73 9.57 0.96
N TYR A 413 9.98 9.14 0.77
CA TYR A 413 10.98 9.88 0.00
C TYR A 413 11.20 9.17 -1.33
N ILE A 414 10.84 9.82 -2.44
CA ILE A 414 10.88 9.22 -3.78
C ILE A 414 11.67 10.13 -4.71
N GLN A 415 12.64 9.56 -5.41
CA GLN A 415 13.54 10.33 -6.27
C GLN A 415 13.85 9.59 -7.57
N GLN A 416 13.84 10.32 -8.70
CA GLN A 416 14.37 9.88 -10.01
C GLN A 416 13.72 8.60 -10.55
N VAL A 417 12.39 8.53 -10.47
CA VAL A 417 11.55 7.42 -10.99
C VAL A 417 10.60 7.92 -12.08
N GLY A 418 9.96 7.01 -12.81
CA GLY A 418 8.97 7.35 -13.83
C GLY A 418 7.74 8.03 -13.23
N ILE A 419 7.09 7.38 -12.27
CA ILE A 419 5.96 7.93 -11.50
C ILE A 419 6.29 7.88 -10.01
N GLY A 420 5.96 8.93 -9.26
CA GLY A 420 6.20 8.97 -7.82
C GLY A 420 5.31 7.97 -7.07
N ILE A 421 4.03 8.32 -6.92
CA ILE A 421 3.01 7.47 -6.30
C ILE A 421 1.90 7.18 -7.31
N GLU A 422 1.53 5.91 -7.44
CA GLU A 422 0.46 5.45 -8.31
C GLU A 422 -0.62 4.71 -7.50
N VAL A 423 -1.89 5.11 -7.65
CA VAL A 423 -3.06 4.43 -7.07
C VAL A 423 -3.99 4.00 -8.18
N ARG A 424 -4.15 2.69 -8.40
CA ARG A 424 -4.84 2.14 -9.58
C ARG A 424 -5.74 0.95 -9.28
N HIS A 425 -6.69 0.71 -10.17
CA HIS A 425 -7.57 -0.45 -10.14
C HIS A 425 -6.81 -1.76 -10.40
N ALA A 426 -7.34 -2.88 -9.90
CA ALA A 426 -6.96 -4.18 -10.43
C ALA A 426 -7.39 -4.27 -11.91
N ILE A 427 -6.65 -5.04 -12.70
CA ILE A 427 -6.99 -5.27 -14.11
C ILE A 427 -8.37 -5.91 -14.18
N GLY A 428 -9.32 -5.27 -14.87
CA GLY A 428 -10.70 -5.75 -15.00
C GLY A 428 -11.62 -5.45 -13.80
N GLU A 429 -11.17 -4.69 -12.80
CA GLU A 429 -11.96 -4.28 -11.63
C GLU A 429 -12.10 -2.74 -11.53
N ASP A 430 -12.45 -2.10 -12.65
CA ASP A 430 -12.60 -0.64 -12.79
C ASP A 430 -13.93 -0.10 -12.21
N THR A 431 -14.75 -0.98 -11.60
CA THR A 431 -16.07 -0.68 -11.02
C THR A 431 -16.10 -0.70 -9.48
N ALA A 432 -15.10 -1.28 -8.82
CA ALA A 432 -14.97 -1.32 -7.36
C ALA A 432 -13.76 -0.48 -6.88
N PRO A 433 -13.81 0.16 -5.70
CA PRO A 433 -12.82 1.15 -5.30
C PRO A 433 -11.49 0.53 -4.82
N PRO A 434 -10.35 0.74 -5.51
CA PRO A 434 -9.04 0.54 -4.92
C PRO A 434 -8.71 1.61 -3.87
N GLU A 435 -9.34 2.79 -3.90
CA GLU A 435 -8.92 4.04 -3.26
C GLU A 435 -9.84 4.54 -2.14
N THR A 436 -10.19 3.69 -1.15
CA THR A 436 -11.02 4.15 -0.02
C THR A 436 -10.24 4.26 1.29
N ASN A 437 -10.45 5.34 2.05
CA ASN A 437 -9.82 5.57 3.36
C ASN A 437 -8.28 5.54 3.30
N LEU A 438 -7.73 6.16 2.25
CA LEU A 438 -6.29 6.30 2.02
C LEU A 438 -5.75 7.59 2.65
N VAL A 439 -4.67 7.48 3.42
CA VAL A 439 -3.98 8.61 4.04
C VAL A 439 -2.54 8.66 3.52
N ILE A 440 -2.17 9.78 2.87
CA ILE A 440 -0.81 10.05 2.40
C ILE A 440 -0.31 11.31 3.10
N THR A 441 0.72 11.18 3.92
CA THR A 441 1.27 12.30 4.72
C THR A 441 2.73 12.55 4.39
N GLU A 442 3.09 13.82 4.26
CA GLU A 442 4.45 14.33 4.07
C GLU A 442 5.28 13.68 2.95
N PRO A 443 4.71 13.33 1.78
CA PRO A 443 5.51 12.75 0.69
C PRO A 443 6.46 13.79 0.09
N THR A 444 7.73 13.41 -0.08
CA THR A 444 8.73 14.18 -0.82
C THR A 444 9.04 13.46 -2.13
N ILE A 445 8.73 14.08 -3.26
CA ILE A 445 8.85 13.47 -4.59
C ILE A 445 9.68 14.37 -5.49
N ILE A 446 10.78 13.85 -6.04
CA ILE A 446 11.77 14.64 -6.76
C ILE A 446 12.10 14.00 -8.11
N GLY A 447 11.96 14.76 -9.19
CA GLY A 447 12.53 14.39 -10.49
C GLY A 447 11.80 13.22 -11.17
N THR A 448 10.47 13.29 -11.31
CA THR A 448 9.70 12.27 -12.04
C THR A 448 9.54 12.60 -13.52
N SER A 449 9.61 11.60 -14.41
CA SER A 449 9.31 11.80 -15.85
C SER A 449 7.80 11.82 -16.14
N GLY A 450 6.98 11.32 -15.22
CA GLY A 450 5.53 11.35 -15.21
C GLY A 450 4.97 12.16 -14.03
N TYR A 451 3.87 11.67 -13.45
CA TYR A 451 3.20 12.32 -12.31
C TYR A 451 4.00 12.15 -11.01
N ALA A 452 3.97 13.20 -10.18
CA ALA A 452 4.36 13.07 -8.79
C ALA A 452 3.40 12.12 -8.06
N LEU A 453 2.09 12.29 -8.27
CA LEU A 453 1.06 11.40 -7.72
C LEU A 453 -0.10 11.26 -8.71
N ALA A 454 -0.48 10.02 -9.02
CA ALA A 454 -1.62 9.70 -9.86
C ALA A 454 -2.59 8.77 -9.13
N ILE A 455 -3.83 9.22 -8.94
CA ILE A 455 -4.97 8.38 -8.54
C ILE A 455 -5.85 8.21 -9.77
N TYR A 456 -5.91 7.00 -10.31
CA TYR A 456 -6.73 6.74 -11.50
C TYR A 456 -8.22 6.76 -11.14
N GLY A 457 -9.01 7.22 -12.11
CA GLY A 457 -10.47 7.31 -11.98
C GLY A 457 -11.18 6.01 -12.30
N ARG A 458 -12.46 5.95 -11.95
CA ARG A 458 -13.33 4.82 -12.21
C ARG A 458 -13.88 4.88 -13.64
N SER A 459 -14.34 3.75 -14.17
CA SER A 459 -15.03 3.75 -15.47
C SER A 459 -16.51 4.12 -15.36
N GLN A 460 -17.10 4.04 -14.17
CA GLN A 460 -18.50 4.35 -13.91
C GLN A 460 -18.67 5.47 -12.86
N PRO A 461 -19.64 6.38 -13.05
CA PRO A 461 -19.98 7.39 -12.04
C PRO A 461 -20.42 6.77 -10.71
N THR A 462 -20.00 7.37 -9.60
CA THR A 462 -20.38 6.96 -8.24
C THR A 462 -20.70 8.17 -7.36
N SER A 463 -21.56 8.00 -6.37
CA SER A 463 -21.84 8.99 -5.31
C SER A 463 -21.03 8.75 -4.02
N GLU A 464 -20.21 7.70 -4.01
CA GLU A 464 -19.38 7.33 -2.87
C GLU A 464 -18.25 8.34 -2.63
N ASP A 465 -17.89 8.48 -1.35
CA ASP A 465 -16.77 9.28 -0.91
C ASP A 465 -15.53 8.38 -0.79
N ALA A 466 -14.43 8.75 -1.43
CA ALA A 466 -13.19 7.98 -1.38
C ALA A 466 -12.45 8.15 -0.03
N LYS A 467 -12.77 9.17 0.77
CA LYS A 467 -12.16 9.46 2.08
C LYS A 467 -10.63 9.55 2.01
N ILE A 468 -10.09 10.06 0.90
CA ILE A 468 -8.65 10.20 0.69
C ILE A 468 -8.17 11.50 1.36
N ARG A 469 -7.08 11.41 2.12
CA ARG A 469 -6.39 12.57 2.69
C ARG A 469 -4.96 12.62 2.16
N LEU A 470 -4.60 13.77 1.60
CA LEU A 470 -3.24 14.10 1.15
C LEU A 470 -2.76 15.33 1.91
N SER A 471 -1.69 15.20 2.69
CA SER A 471 -1.14 16.36 3.40
C SER A 471 0.38 16.44 3.37
N GLY A 472 0.91 17.66 3.41
CA GLY A 472 2.35 17.92 3.50
C GLY A 472 3.15 17.52 2.25
N LEU A 473 2.51 17.36 1.08
CA LEU A 473 3.21 16.92 -0.13
C LEU A 473 4.16 18.00 -0.64
N THR A 474 5.40 17.60 -0.96
CA THR A 474 6.37 18.39 -1.71
C THR A 474 6.74 17.65 -2.99
N ALA A 475 6.38 18.21 -4.15
CA ALA A 475 6.82 17.69 -5.45
C ALA A 475 7.72 18.71 -6.15
N ARG A 476 8.91 18.26 -6.55
CA ARG A 476 9.94 19.11 -7.15
C ARG A 476 10.49 18.51 -8.42
N ASP A 477 10.61 19.31 -9.47
CA ASP A 477 11.22 18.92 -10.75
C ASP A 477 10.49 17.75 -11.41
N CYS A 478 9.18 17.67 -11.21
CA CYS A 478 8.34 16.62 -11.78
C CYS A 478 7.79 17.05 -13.13
N ALA A 479 7.68 16.12 -14.08
CA ALA A 479 7.03 16.41 -15.36
C ALA A 479 5.57 16.81 -15.16
N TYR A 480 4.84 16.12 -14.29
CA TYR A 480 3.46 16.43 -13.93
C TYR A 480 3.30 16.47 -12.40
N GLY A 481 2.36 17.29 -11.91
CA GLY A 481 2.04 17.39 -10.49
C GLY A 481 1.18 16.21 -10.00
N VAL A 482 0.09 16.54 -9.31
CA VAL A 482 -0.86 15.58 -8.72
C VAL A 482 -2.11 15.50 -9.58
N VAL A 483 -2.62 14.29 -9.83
CA VAL A 483 -3.91 14.06 -10.50
C VAL A 483 -4.78 13.07 -9.73
N ALA A 484 -6.06 13.41 -9.60
CA ALA A 484 -7.13 12.49 -9.27
C ALA A 484 -8.11 12.40 -10.45
N GLY A 485 -8.30 11.18 -10.94
CA GLY A 485 -9.12 10.87 -12.10
C GLY A 485 -10.62 11.08 -11.86
N ASP A 486 -11.38 10.81 -12.91
CA ASP A 486 -12.82 10.96 -12.91
C ASP A 486 -13.48 10.03 -11.86
N PHE A 487 -14.54 10.54 -11.21
CA PHE A 487 -15.34 9.82 -10.20
C PHE A 487 -14.61 9.42 -8.91
N VAL A 488 -13.42 9.95 -8.64
CA VAL A 488 -12.79 9.88 -7.32
C VAL A 488 -13.22 11.10 -6.51
N ASN A 489 -14.16 10.94 -5.59
CA ASN A 489 -14.79 12.05 -4.86
C ASN A 489 -14.25 12.20 -3.43
N GLY A 490 -14.40 13.39 -2.83
CA GLY A 490 -14.17 13.58 -1.40
C GLY A 490 -12.70 13.67 -0.97
N ILE A 491 -11.77 13.94 -1.90
CA ILE A 491 -10.35 14.11 -1.56
C ILE A 491 -10.13 15.40 -0.75
N VAL A 492 -9.43 15.26 0.38
CA VAL A 492 -8.96 16.39 1.20
C VAL A 492 -7.46 16.60 0.97
N VAL A 493 -7.08 17.79 0.51
CA VAL A 493 -5.70 18.21 0.29
C VAL A 493 -5.35 19.33 1.27
N ASP A 494 -4.30 19.13 2.07
CA ASP A 494 -3.84 20.11 3.06
C ASP A 494 -2.32 20.32 3.02
N ASN A 495 -1.86 21.54 2.77
CA ASN A 495 -0.45 21.91 2.71
C ASN A 495 0.31 21.12 1.63
N MET A 496 0.23 21.61 0.39
CA MET A 496 0.87 20.98 -0.76
C MET A 496 1.73 22.00 -1.49
N GLU A 497 2.96 21.61 -1.83
CA GLU A 497 3.92 22.45 -2.53
C GLU A 497 4.36 21.80 -3.85
N ILE A 498 4.24 22.56 -4.94
CA ILE A 498 4.68 22.19 -6.29
C ILE A 498 5.79 23.14 -6.72
N ILE A 499 6.98 22.61 -7.00
CA ILE A 499 8.16 23.40 -7.36
C ILE A 499 8.64 22.93 -8.72
N ARG A 500 8.57 23.81 -9.74
CA ARG A 500 9.02 23.55 -11.12
C ARG A 500 8.40 22.31 -11.75
N LEU A 501 7.35 22.52 -12.54
CA LEU A 501 6.80 21.47 -13.40
C LEU A 501 7.48 21.47 -14.76
N GLY A 502 7.49 20.33 -15.43
CA GLY A 502 7.96 20.25 -16.81
C GLY A 502 7.13 21.14 -17.75
N MET A 503 7.78 21.70 -18.76
CA MET A 503 7.15 22.56 -19.76
C MET A 503 6.60 21.73 -20.93
N SER A 504 5.45 22.16 -21.47
CA SER A 504 4.77 21.52 -22.61
C SER A 504 3.98 22.54 -23.41
N SER A 505 3.64 22.22 -24.66
CA SER A 505 2.66 22.98 -25.46
C SER A 505 1.24 22.84 -24.91
N THR A 506 0.97 21.76 -24.17
CA THR A 506 -0.29 21.52 -23.45
C THR A 506 -0.17 21.94 -21.99
N PRO A 507 -1.20 22.62 -21.43
CA PRO A 507 -1.19 22.98 -20.01
C PRO A 507 -1.03 21.76 -19.10
N ARG A 508 -0.07 21.82 -18.18
CA ARG A 508 0.05 20.88 -17.06
C ARG A 508 -0.49 21.51 -15.79
N TYR A 509 -0.76 20.66 -14.81
CA TYR A 509 -1.42 21.04 -13.57
C TYR A 509 -0.57 20.69 -12.36
N GLY A 510 -0.49 21.60 -11.39
CA GLY A 510 0.07 21.32 -10.07
C GLY A 510 -0.80 20.33 -9.30
N LEU A 511 -2.10 20.62 -9.21
CA LEU A 511 -3.13 19.75 -8.67
C LEU A 511 -4.31 19.69 -9.65
N ARG A 512 -4.68 18.50 -10.10
CA ARG A 512 -5.84 18.26 -10.98
C ARG A 512 -6.84 17.32 -10.32
N LEU A 513 -8.00 17.83 -9.95
CA LEU A 513 -9.10 17.07 -9.35
C LEU A 513 -10.27 16.99 -10.33
N ARG A 514 -10.69 15.80 -10.74
CA ARG A 514 -11.80 15.62 -11.70
C ARG A 514 -13.11 15.11 -11.08
N GLY A 515 -13.08 14.59 -9.85
CA GLY A 515 -14.28 14.24 -9.10
C GLY A 515 -14.95 15.46 -8.45
N ALA A 516 -15.81 15.19 -7.46
CA ALA A 516 -16.53 16.21 -6.71
C ALA A 516 -16.34 16.09 -5.19
N GLY A 517 -16.80 17.10 -4.44
CA GLY A 517 -16.76 17.11 -2.98
C GLY A 517 -15.37 17.28 -2.38
N HIS A 518 -14.42 17.83 -3.13
CA HIS A 518 -13.04 17.98 -2.66
C HIS A 518 -12.88 19.11 -1.64
N SER A 519 -11.83 19.07 -0.84
CA SER A 519 -11.39 20.19 0.00
C SER A 519 -9.91 20.48 -0.26
N VAL A 520 -9.56 21.75 -0.46
CA VAL A 520 -8.18 22.17 -0.76
C VAL A 520 -7.79 23.35 0.12
N ARG A 521 -6.70 23.19 0.88
CA ARG A 521 -6.08 24.24 1.71
C ARG A 521 -4.56 24.19 1.59
N GLY A 522 -3.92 25.36 1.62
CA GLY A 522 -2.46 25.46 1.71
C GLY A 522 -1.71 25.01 0.44
N LEU A 523 -2.29 25.23 -0.74
CA LEU A 523 -1.65 24.88 -2.02
C LEU A 523 -0.68 25.98 -2.48
N ARG A 524 0.59 25.63 -2.68
CA ARG A 524 1.66 26.55 -3.08
C ARG A 524 2.34 26.08 -4.36
N GLY A 525 2.57 27.00 -5.29
CA GLY A 525 3.30 26.77 -6.53
C GLY A 525 4.51 27.70 -6.63
N HIS A 526 5.64 27.16 -7.09
CA HIS A 526 6.89 27.91 -7.32
C HIS A 526 7.38 27.65 -8.74
N ASP A 527 7.36 28.68 -9.59
CA ASP A 527 7.82 28.64 -10.98
C ASP A 527 7.33 27.42 -11.75
N ILE A 528 6.01 27.22 -11.75
CA ILE A 528 5.40 26.03 -12.36
C ILE A 528 5.38 26.09 -13.89
N GLY A 529 5.72 27.24 -14.49
CA GLY A 529 5.83 27.44 -15.94
C GLY A 529 4.61 28.17 -16.53
N GLU A 530 4.85 29.09 -17.47
CA GLU A 530 3.85 30.07 -17.97
C GLU A 530 2.55 29.45 -18.54
N ASN A 531 2.67 28.28 -19.18
CA ASN A 531 1.52 27.56 -19.76
C ASN A 531 0.77 26.68 -18.74
N ASN A 532 1.30 26.52 -17.53
CA ASN A 532 0.78 25.59 -16.53
C ASN A 532 -0.15 26.29 -15.54
N SER A 533 -1.05 25.52 -14.93
CA SER A 533 -2.01 25.99 -13.93
C SER A 533 -1.74 25.30 -12.60
N LEU A 534 -1.72 26.01 -11.48
CA LEU A 534 -1.47 25.43 -10.16
C LEU A 534 -2.61 24.51 -9.73
N LEU A 535 -3.86 24.90 -9.99
CA LEU A 535 -5.05 24.13 -9.63
C LEU A 535 -6.00 23.94 -10.82
N TYR A 536 -6.49 22.72 -11.00
CA TYR A 536 -7.64 22.40 -11.84
C TYR A 536 -8.70 21.64 -11.07
N ILE A 537 -9.95 22.08 -11.23
CA ILE A 537 -11.13 21.45 -10.65
C ILE A 537 -12.11 21.13 -11.79
N GLY A 538 -12.54 19.87 -11.85
CA GLY A 538 -13.56 19.36 -12.77
C GLY A 538 -14.99 19.75 -12.37
N GLY A 539 -15.92 19.51 -13.29
CA GLY A 539 -17.35 19.70 -13.08
C GLY A 539 -18.03 18.43 -12.55
N PHE A 540 -19.27 18.56 -12.09
CA PHE A 540 -20.11 17.38 -11.81
C PHE A 540 -20.44 16.64 -13.11
N PRO A 541 -20.44 15.29 -13.12
CA PRO A 541 -20.91 14.55 -14.29
C PRO A 541 -22.40 14.81 -14.53
N SER A 542 -22.81 14.84 -15.80
CA SER A 542 -24.21 15.01 -16.20
C SER A 542 -24.98 13.69 -16.10
N THR A 543 -25.04 13.10 -14.91
CA THR A 543 -25.68 11.82 -14.61
C THR A 543 -26.44 11.89 -13.30
N SER A 544 -27.30 10.90 -13.00
CA SER A 544 -28.03 10.84 -11.72
C SER A 544 -27.10 10.74 -10.51
N GLN A 545 -25.95 10.07 -10.64
CA GLN A 545 -24.90 10.05 -9.61
C GLN A 545 -24.27 11.44 -9.44
N GLY A 546 -24.08 12.19 -10.53
CA GLY A 546 -23.63 13.58 -10.48
C GLY A 546 -24.61 14.51 -9.77
N ASP A 547 -25.91 14.32 -9.98
CA ASP A 547 -26.96 15.06 -9.27
C ASP A 547 -27.01 14.70 -7.78
N ALA A 548 -26.80 13.42 -7.44
CA ALA A 548 -26.65 12.99 -6.06
C ALA A 548 -25.43 13.63 -5.38
N LEU A 549 -24.28 13.68 -6.06
CA LEU A 549 -23.08 14.39 -5.58
C LEU A 549 -23.33 15.89 -5.41
N ARG A 550 -24.05 16.51 -6.34
CA ARG A 550 -24.43 17.93 -6.27
C ARG A 550 -25.31 18.19 -5.05
N THR A 551 -26.26 17.31 -4.77
CA THR A 551 -27.12 17.39 -3.59
C THR A 551 -26.32 17.19 -2.30
N LYS A 552 -25.37 16.25 -2.31
CA LYS A 552 -24.55 15.89 -1.15
C LYS A 552 -23.53 16.96 -0.76
N TYR A 553 -22.79 17.48 -1.75
CA TYR A 553 -21.65 18.38 -1.52
C TYR A 553 -21.92 19.85 -1.86
N GLY A 554 -22.92 20.15 -2.69
CA GLY A 554 -23.22 21.49 -3.19
C GLY A 554 -22.22 22.04 -4.22
N VAL A 555 -20.93 21.75 -4.07
CA VAL A 555 -19.82 22.22 -4.92
C VAL A 555 -18.88 21.08 -5.31
N THR A 556 -18.13 21.24 -6.40
CA THR A 556 -17.14 20.26 -6.84
C THR A 556 -15.88 20.27 -5.98
N ALA A 557 -15.50 21.44 -5.46
CA ALA A 557 -14.45 21.59 -4.47
C ALA A 557 -14.67 22.80 -3.57
N GLN A 558 -14.43 22.65 -2.28
CA GLN A 558 -14.25 23.73 -1.33
C GLN A 558 -12.77 24.13 -1.32
N VAL A 559 -12.45 25.31 -1.84
CA VAL A 559 -11.07 25.81 -1.90
C VAL A 559 -10.90 26.99 -0.97
N ASP A 560 -9.96 26.88 -0.04
CA ASP A 560 -9.49 28.04 0.70
C ASP A 560 -8.54 28.88 -0.18
N TRP A 561 -9.12 29.69 -1.05
CA TRP A 561 -8.36 30.60 -1.93
C TRP A 561 -7.42 31.54 -1.18
N ALA A 562 -7.70 31.83 0.10
CA ALA A 562 -6.82 32.66 0.91
C ALA A 562 -5.50 31.95 1.27
N SER A 563 -5.39 30.63 1.13
CA SER A 563 -4.15 29.86 1.32
C SER A 563 -3.53 29.34 0.03
N VAL A 564 -4.15 29.56 -1.13
CA VAL A 564 -3.55 29.26 -2.44
C VAL A 564 -2.56 30.36 -2.83
N ARG A 565 -1.31 30.01 -3.14
CA ARG A 565 -0.26 30.96 -3.53
C ARG A 565 0.53 30.46 -4.74
N LEU A 566 0.75 31.34 -5.70
CA LEU A 566 1.67 31.10 -6.81
C LEU A 566 2.79 32.13 -6.74
N TYR A 567 4.03 31.65 -6.75
CA TYR A 567 5.24 32.45 -6.79
C TYR A 567 5.92 32.21 -8.13
N GLY A 568 6.08 33.27 -8.92
CA GLY A 568 6.73 33.18 -10.24
C GLY A 568 5.81 32.73 -11.37
N ALA A 569 6.35 32.03 -12.36
CA ALA A 569 5.66 31.75 -13.63
C ALA A 569 4.52 30.72 -13.50
N GLY A 570 3.38 31.01 -14.15
CA GLY A 570 2.22 30.12 -14.30
C GLY A 570 0.88 30.82 -14.06
N LYS A 571 -0.18 30.03 -13.97
CA LYS A 571 -1.55 30.49 -13.68
C LYS A 571 -2.02 29.91 -12.35
N THR A 572 -2.77 30.67 -11.55
CA THR A 572 -3.23 30.22 -10.23
C THR A 572 -4.25 29.09 -10.33
N ALA A 573 -5.23 29.17 -11.22
CA ALA A 573 -6.24 28.13 -11.35
C ALA A 573 -6.91 28.11 -12.73
N GLN A 574 -7.45 26.95 -13.09
CA GLN A 574 -8.35 26.73 -14.21
C GLN A 574 -9.50 25.82 -13.77
N VAL A 575 -10.72 26.33 -13.74
CA VAL A 575 -11.90 25.54 -13.33
C VAL A 575 -12.68 25.14 -14.58
N ALA A 576 -12.89 23.84 -14.79
CA ALA A 576 -13.76 23.35 -15.85
C ALA A 576 -15.20 23.34 -15.36
N GLY A 577 -16.00 24.28 -15.88
CA GLY A 577 -17.45 24.20 -15.95
C GLY A 577 -18.18 23.83 -14.66
N THR A 578 -18.55 24.84 -13.87
CA THR A 578 -19.89 24.85 -13.29
C THR A 578 -20.56 26.12 -13.78
N MET A 579 -21.63 25.95 -14.56
CA MET A 579 -22.50 27.03 -14.95
C MET A 579 -23.59 27.14 -13.87
N LYS A 580 -23.44 28.07 -12.94
CA LYS A 580 -24.49 28.43 -11.98
C LYS A 580 -25.67 29.02 -12.75
N SER A 581 -26.71 28.23 -12.97
CA SER A 581 -27.90 28.66 -13.72
C SER A 581 -28.88 29.38 -12.80
N LEU A 582 -29.24 30.62 -13.14
CA LEU A 582 -30.12 31.47 -12.36
C LEU A 582 -31.30 31.96 -13.21
N VAL A 583 -32.49 32.03 -12.61
CA VAL A 583 -33.71 32.53 -13.25
C VAL A 583 -34.25 33.79 -12.55
N GLY A 584 -33.56 34.27 -11.51
CA GLY A 584 -33.95 35.46 -10.75
C GLY A 584 -33.65 36.78 -11.48
N ALA A 585 -34.38 37.82 -11.12
CA ALA A 585 -34.20 39.18 -11.65
C ALA A 585 -33.03 39.95 -10.99
N THR A 586 -32.52 39.47 -9.86
CA THR A 586 -31.40 40.08 -9.14
C THR A 586 -30.48 39.00 -8.57
N TYR A 587 -29.18 39.22 -8.66
CA TYR A 587 -28.18 38.34 -8.08
C TYR A 587 -26.95 39.12 -7.60
N THR A 588 -26.56 38.93 -6.34
CA THR A 588 -25.32 39.49 -5.80
C THR A 588 -24.23 38.44 -5.83
N LEU A 589 -23.09 38.77 -6.45
CA LEU A 589 -21.93 37.89 -6.48
C LEU A 589 -21.42 37.65 -5.06
N SER A 590 -20.88 36.47 -4.84
CA SER A 590 -20.34 36.03 -3.55
C SER A 590 -19.09 35.19 -3.76
N ARG A 591 -18.37 34.84 -2.68
CA ARG A 591 -17.16 34.02 -2.75
C ARG A 591 -17.32 32.73 -3.57
N VAL A 592 -18.49 32.10 -3.49
CA VAL A 592 -18.77 30.82 -4.18
C VAL A 592 -18.83 30.97 -5.70
N ASP A 593 -18.90 32.19 -6.22
CA ASP A 593 -18.93 32.47 -7.64
C ASP A 593 -17.52 32.66 -8.24
N ALA A 594 -16.49 32.81 -7.39
CA ALA A 594 -15.11 32.94 -7.84
C ALA A 594 -14.65 31.70 -8.63
N GLY A 595 -14.26 31.88 -9.88
CA GLY A 595 -13.88 30.77 -10.77
C GLY A 595 -15.05 29.96 -11.31
N THR A 596 -16.30 30.41 -11.10
CA THR A 596 -17.53 29.80 -11.60
C THR A 596 -18.07 30.59 -12.80
N MET A 597 -18.71 29.93 -13.76
CA MET A 597 -19.51 30.61 -14.79
C MET A 597 -20.93 30.76 -14.28
N ILE A 598 -21.56 31.92 -14.37
CA ILE A 598 -22.97 32.13 -14.03
C ILE A 598 -23.74 32.27 -15.35
N ALA A 599 -24.85 31.54 -15.51
CA ALA A 599 -25.74 31.73 -16.66
C ALA A 599 -27.13 32.18 -16.20
N PHE A 600 -27.55 33.33 -16.70
CA PHE A 600 -28.88 33.87 -16.44
C PHE A 600 -29.84 33.43 -17.54
N ARG A 601 -30.87 32.65 -17.16
CA ARG A 601 -31.91 32.11 -18.06
C ARG A 601 -33.22 32.91 -18.01
N SER A 602 -33.24 34.01 -17.26
CA SER A 602 -34.42 34.87 -17.12
C SER A 602 -34.78 35.52 -18.47
N ASN A 603 -36.07 35.52 -18.81
CA ASN A 603 -36.60 36.31 -19.92
C ASN A 603 -36.83 37.78 -19.54
N ALA A 604 -36.80 38.10 -18.25
CA ALA A 604 -36.82 39.46 -17.72
C ALA A 604 -35.38 39.96 -17.47
N ALA A 605 -35.17 41.28 -17.53
CA ALA A 605 -33.88 41.90 -17.25
C ALA A 605 -33.34 41.49 -15.87
N VAL A 606 -32.01 41.30 -15.79
CA VAL A 606 -31.30 40.82 -14.61
C VAL A 606 -30.32 41.87 -14.12
N SER A 607 -30.33 42.19 -12.83
CA SER A 607 -29.26 42.95 -12.17
C SER A 607 -28.25 42.00 -11.52
N CYS A 608 -27.01 42.02 -12.01
CA CYS A 608 -25.89 41.29 -11.42
C CYS A 608 -25.01 42.26 -10.63
N MET A 609 -25.07 42.14 -9.31
CA MET A 609 -24.44 43.06 -8.37
C MET A 609 -23.06 42.56 -7.91
N VAL A 610 -22.03 43.38 -8.10
CA VAL A 610 -20.70 43.19 -7.52
C VAL A 610 -20.76 43.67 -6.06
N PRO A 611 -20.50 42.80 -5.07
CA PRO A 611 -20.65 43.12 -3.66
C PRO A 611 -19.59 44.13 -3.21
N ASP A 612 -19.92 44.92 -2.19
CA ASP A 612 -18.99 45.81 -1.53
C ASP A 612 -17.89 45.04 -0.75
N ALA A 613 -16.93 45.80 -0.25
CA ALA A 613 -15.79 45.28 0.48
C ALA A 613 -16.12 44.56 1.79
N GLY A 614 -17.30 44.84 2.37
CA GLY A 614 -17.76 44.36 3.66
C GLY A 614 -18.93 43.37 3.59
N TYR A 615 -19.33 42.93 2.40
CA TYR A 615 -20.45 42.00 2.22
C TYR A 615 -20.20 40.69 2.97
N ALA A 616 -21.03 40.43 3.98
CA ALA A 616 -21.12 39.14 4.65
C ALA A 616 -22.43 38.45 4.24
N PRO A 617 -22.43 37.19 3.79
CA PRO A 617 -23.66 36.47 3.49
C PRO A 617 -24.53 36.31 4.75
N ALA A 618 -25.85 36.15 4.55
CA ALA A 618 -26.85 36.11 5.62
C ALA A 618 -26.71 34.93 6.62
N VAL A 619 -25.78 33.99 6.36
CA VAL A 619 -25.41 32.91 7.27
C VAL A 619 -23.92 33.06 7.59
N PRO A 620 -23.53 33.37 8.83
CA PRO A 620 -22.12 33.52 9.20
C PRO A 620 -21.42 32.15 9.19
N ASP A 621 -20.35 32.04 8.40
CA ASP A 621 -19.44 30.90 8.45
C ASP A 621 -18.63 30.95 9.76
N PRO A 622 -18.54 29.86 10.55
CA PRO A 622 -17.80 29.87 11.81
C PRO A 622 -16.31 30.15 11.58
N GLY A 623 -15.83 31.30 12.07
CA GLY A 623 -14.41 31.67 12.06
C GLY A 623 -14.02 32.82 11.13
N VAL A 624 -14.96 33.47 10.43
CA VAL A 624 -14.69 34.65 9.61
C VAL A 624 -15.16 35.92 10.34
N PRO A 625 -14.30 36.93 10.56
CA PRO A 625 -14.72 38.22 11.11
C PRO A 625 -15.75 38.89 10.18
N ALA A 626 -16.83 39.44 10.75
CA ALA A 626 -17.78 40.24 9.99
C ALA A 626 -17.04 41.40 9.28
N GLY A 627 -17.20 41.49 7.95
CA GLY A 627 -16.55 42.51 7.12
C GLY A 627 -15.24 42.11 6.42
N ALA A 628 -14.89 40.81 6.37
CA ALA A 628 -13.79 40.32 5.54
C ALA A 628 -14.21 40.15 4.06
N PHE A 629 -13.37 40.62 3.14
CA PHE A 629 -13.64 40.74 1.71
C PHE A 629 -13.94 39.39 1.02
N ASP A 630 -15.12 39.23 0.40
CA ASP A 630 -15.68 37.92 0.04
C ASP A 630 -15.07 37.24 -1.23
N ILE A 631 -14.66 37.99 -2.28
CA ILE A 631 -14.15 37.38 -3.54
C ILE A 631 -12.67 37.72 -3.78
N PRO A 632 -11.71 36.76 -3.92
CA PRO A 632 -10.27 37.04 -4.00
C PRO A 632 -9.82 38.00 -5.11
N LEU A 633 -8.74 38.76 -4.86
CA LEU A 633 -8.06 39.55 -5.90
C LEU A 633 -7.53 38.61 -7.01
N GLY A 634 -7.75 38.99 -8.27
CA GLY A 634 -7.40 38.17 -9.44
C GLY A 634 -8.42 37.09 -9.80
N ALA A 635 -9.50 36.93 -9.02
CA ALA A 635 -10.58 36.02 -9.37
C ALA A 635 -11.31 36.51 -10.63
N GLU A 636 -11.59 35.58 -11.54
CA GLU A 636 -12.43 35.78 -12.72
C GLU A 636 -13.78 35.10 -12.50
N ILE A 637 -14.86 35.79 -12.87
CA ILE A 637 -16.23 35.30 -12.89
C ILE A 637 -16.77 35.52 -14.30
N ALA A 638 -17.12 34.44 -14.99
CA ALA A 638 -17.76 34.53 -16.29
C ALA A 638 -19.28 34.59 -16.12
N VAL A 639 -19.97 35.46 -16.86
CA VAL A 639 -21.42 35.63 -16.81
C VAL A 639 -22.00 35.55 -18.22
N ALA A 640 -22.94 34.63 -18.45
CA ALA A 640 -23.60 34.45 -19.73
C ALA A 640 -25.09 34.79 -19.67
N GLN A 641 -25.58 35.48 -20.70
CA GLN A 641 -26.99 35.70 -20.94
C GLN A 641 -27.56 34.54 -21.79
N GLN A 642 -28.34 33.64 -21.20
CA GLN A 642 -29.03 32.56 -21.93
C GLN A 642 -30.51 32.86 -22.19
N GLY A 643 -31.15 33.62 -21.30
CA GLY A 643 -32.53 34.07 -21.48
C GLY A 643 -32.64 35.33 -22.35
N ALA A 644 -33.87 35.70 -22.71
CA ALA A 644 -34.12 36.93 -23.47
C ALA A 644 -33.84 38.22 -22.69
N GLY A 645 -33.75 38.15 -21.36
CA GLY A 645 -33.52 39.31 -20.50
C GLY A 645 -32.05 39.75 -20.48
N PRO A 646 -31.76 41.04 -20.70
CA PRO A 646 -30.39 41.56 -20.61
C PRO A 646 -29.84 41.46 -19.18
N VAL A 647 -28.53 41.20 -19.05
CA VAL A 647 -27.82 41.19 -17.77
C VAL A 647 -27.05 42.50 -17.62
N THR A 648 -27.42 43.31 -16.63
CA THR A 648 -26.73 44.56 -16.31
C THR A 648 -25.88 44.39 -15.06
N PHE A 649 -24.61 44.74 -15.16
CA PHE A 649 -23.66 44.71 -14.05
C PHE A 649 -23.73 46.00 -13.25
N GLN A 650 -23.86 45.86 -11.93
CA GLN A 650 -23.94 46.97 -10.99
C GLN A 650 -22.91 46.78 -9.90
N ALA A 651 -22.44 47.88 -9.32
CA ALA A 651 -21.50 47.86 -8.21
C ALA A 651 -22.20 48.39 -6.95
N GLN A 652 -22.04 47.70 -5.82
CA GLN A 652 -22.47 48.26 -4.53
C GLN A 652 -21.63 49.49 -4.16
N ALA A 653 -22.12 50.25 -3.18
CA ALA A 653 -21.46 51.48 -2.72
C ALA A 653 -19.98 51.21 -2.35
N GLY A 654 -19.08 52.02 -2.88
CA GLY A 654 -17.64 51.89 -2.64
C GLY A 654 -16.89 50.97 -3.60
N VAL A 655 -17.56 50.31 -4.56
CA VAL A 655 -16.94 49.48 -5.60
C VAL A 655 -16.86 50.23 -6.93
N THR A 656 -15.70 50.18 -7.57
CA THR A 656 -15.45 50.69 -8.92
C THR A 656 -15.48 49.55 -9.93
N LEU A 657 -16.39 49.64 -10.89
CA LEU A 657 -16.46 48.71 -12.02
C LEU A 657 -15.97 49.41 -13.29
N LEU A 658 -14.84 48.97 -13.83
CA LEU A 658 -14.23 49.49 -15.05
C LEU A 658 -14.73 48.69 -16.25
N SER A 659 -15.29 49.34 -17.26
CA SER A 659 -15.69 48.72 -18.53
C SER A 659 -15.40 49.66 -19.70
N ALA A 660 -14.99 49.11 -20.84
CA ALA A 660 -14.70 49.89 -22.05
C ALA A 660 -15.92 50.10 -22.96
N SER A 661 -16.88 49.17 -22.92
CA SER A 661 -17.94 49.09 -23.94
C SER A 661 -19.36 49.27 -23.37
N GLY A 662 -19.53 49.22 -22.05
CA GLY A 662 -20.82 49.33 -21.38
C GLY A 662 -20.98 48.36 -20.21
N LEU A 663 -22.14 48.35 -19.56
CA LEU A 663 -22.40 47.52 -18.37
C LEU A 663 -23.48 46.47 -18.61
N THR A 664 -24.02 46.34 -19.83
CA THR A 664 -25.10 45.41 -20.13
C THR A 664 -24.65 44.44 -21.20
N THR A 665 -25.07 43.17 -21.13
CA THR A 665 -24.78 42.19 -22.17
C THR A 665 -25.44 42.56 -23.52
N THR A 666 -24.78 42.26 -24.65
CA THR A 666 -25.23 42.65 -26.00
C THR A 666 -26.46 41.90 -26.53
N GLY A 667 -26.90 40.82 -25.86
CA GLY A 667 -28.05 40.02 -26.24
C GLY A 667 -27.96 38.56 -25.79
N SER A 668 -28.97 37.75 -26.14
CA SER A 668 -28.96 36.32 -25.83
C SER A 668 -27.77 35.63 -26.53
N GLY A 669 -27.00 34.85 -25.76
CA GLY A 669 -25.74 34.23 -26.18
C GLY A 669 -24.48 35.01 -25.80
N ALA A 670 -24.59 36.26 -25.31
CA ALA A 670 -23.46 37.09 -24.90
C ALA A 670 -22.76 36.55 -23.63
N VAL A 671 -21.42 36.64 -23.58
CA VAL A 671 -20.61 36.29 -22.42
C VAL A 671 -19.74 37.48 -21.97
N ALA A 672 -19.97 37.91 -20.73
CA ALA A 672 -19.18 38.92 -20.05
C ALA A 672 -18.25 38.29 -18.98
N ARG A 673 -17.16 38.97 -18.64
CA ARG A 673 -16.17 38.53 -17.66
C ARG A 673 -15.87 39.62 -16.66
N LEU A 674 -15.98 39.28 -15.38
CA LEU A 674 -15.63 40.13 -14.25
C LEU A 674 -14.34 39.65 -13.62
N THR A 675 -13.30 40.48 -13.65
CA THR A 675 -12.01 40.19 -13.01
C THR A 675 -11.79 41.18 -11.88
N ARG A 676 -11.56 40.69 -10.66
CA ARG A 676 -11.20 41.57 -9.53
C ARG A 676 -9.73 42.01 -9.68
N ILE A 677 -9.49 43.30 -9.89
CA ILE A 677 -8.14 43.86 -10.15
C ILE A 677 -7.62 44.77 -9.05
N GLY A 678 -8.45 45.13 -8.08
CA GLY A 678 -8.05 45.90 -6.91
C GLY A 678 -8.91 45.56 -5.68
N LEU A 679 -8.61 46.21 -4.56
CA LEU A 679 -9.38 46.01 -3.34
C LEU A 679 -10.85 46.35 -3.56
N ALA A 680 -11.20 47.47 -4.17
CA ALA A 680 -12.59 47.75 -4.52
C ALA A 680 -12.78 47.94 -6.03
N THR A 681 -11.92 47.35 -6.85
CA THR A 681 -11.88 47.61 -8.31
C THR A 681 -12.02 46.32 -9.10
N TRP A 682 -12.93 46.34 -10.06
CA TRP A 682 -13.24 45.23 -10.95
C TRP A 682 -13.14 45.67 -12.40
N LEU A 683 -12.70 44.76 -13.26
CA LEU A 683 -12.68 44.92 -14.70
C LEU A 683 -13.80 44.07 -15.30
N LEU A 684 -14.70 44.70 -16.03
CA LEU A 684 -15.70 44.05 -16.87
C LEU A 684 -15.23 44.06 -18.33
N SER A 685 -15.28 42.91 -18.97
CA SER A 685 -14.88 42.72 -20.37
C SER A 685 -15.78 41.67 -21.06
N GLY A 686 -15.64 41.50 -22.38
CA GLY A 686 -16.44 40.56 -23.17
C GLY A 686 -17.59 41.24 -23.90
N ASP A 687 -18.68 40.51 -24.10
CA ASP A 687 -19.82 40.90 -24.94
C ASP A 687 -20.78 41.85 -24.20
N VAL A 688 -20.31 43.07 -23.92
CA VAL A 688 -21.08 44.13 -23.22
C VAL A 688 -21.20 45.41 -24.06
N ALA A 689 -22.33 46.11 -23.93
CA ALA A 689 -22.69 47.36 -24.60
C ALA A 689 -23.43 48.34 -23.64
#